data_AF-A0AAV1MU44-F1
#
_entry.id   AF-A0AAV1MU44-F1
#
_cell.length_a   1.000
_cell.length_b   1.000
_cell.length_c   1.000
_cell.angle_alpha   90.00
_cell.angle_beta   90.00
_cell.angle_gamma   90.00
#
_symmetry.space_group_name_H-M   'P 1'
#
loop_
_entity.id
_entity.type
_entity.pdbx_description
1 polymer ?
#
loop_
_entity_poly.entity_id
_entity_poly.type
_entity_poly.pdbx_seq_one_letter_code
_entity_poly.pdbx_strand_id
1 'polypeptide(L)'
;MMKGAVTLLAFFLLHVGLSVPVSRPTNWLRQCRASTNLSITALEVLPGGGWDNLRNMDMGRVMNLSYLQCQTTEDGLYLIPDEVFVIPYKETGVETSSEIINSWLEQKSTSSRSINADVSFLSLLNGKYSTENQRMKTHQVKDSSTTARVQVRNFIYTVKAYPDFNLDFRFAQQVKEIADAIENNQTRNAAYLSEKMVLDYGTHVINSVDAGATLMQEDYLRSSYVSDSVSDSSTVKAQAGLNFFDKLKFDISSQTTQQSSLQQKYQSNIEYSIIQSHGGGTPFYPGITLQKWQESTRNNLVAIDRAGFPLHYFINTNTFPDLPQPTVGKVAVTVIQAIEQYYKVNTRPGCVDINSKNFNFQANIDDSSCEGPATNLSFGGVYQQCIPINRDAGPLCEALAEKNPDTGDFSCRPPYTPTLLRSEVRQQGYTLYQCHRESYHCGFLGWSTCHESVCQDNYYVRSAQINTYWCSVNGKAPDNSGYLFGGIYSPSILNPLTNTKNCPPNFIPVKFLSDGQMICVSNNYETGTRFSVPFGGLFSCQSNNPLAGNQRRCPPKFSQHLATVSDGCEILYCVQSELFTGGDLLPIHLPPFTKPPLVSMQATNTVMVMTEGEKSWVRIGQTKMWKLATPEEIKETVRKLKLDSSQMSSAEKTGVAFAVMGMVVLVVVGAVLLLKRRRRLSGFRTARGYEEIGGEVECTEGEREADRETEQVEA
;
A
#
# COMPACT_ATOMS: atom_id res chain seq x y z
N MET A 1 61.38 -5.52 31.33
CA MET A 1 60.41 -4.39 31.23
C MET A 1 59.01 -4.94 31.00
N MET A 2 58.17 -5.04 32.05
CA MET A 2 56.79 -5.54 31.95
C MET A 2 55.90 -4.73 32.89
N LYS A 3 55.08 -3.82 32.34
CA LYS A 3 53.96 -3.14 33.03
C LYS A 3 53.08 -2.29 32.11
N GLY A 4 53.61 -1.78 30.99
CA GLY A 4 52.85 -0.91 30.07
C GLY A 4 51.87 -1.60 29.10
N ALA A 5 51.97 -2.93 28.91
CA ALA A 5 51.18 -3.65 27.90
C ALA A 5 49.78 -4.09 28.38
N VAL A 6 49.55 -4.18 29.69
CA VAL A 6 48.31 -4.76 30.25
C VAL A 6 47.16 -3.75 30.26
N THR A 7 47.44 -2.46 30.49
CA THR A 7 46.43 -1.40 30.55
C THR A 7 45.77 -1.09 29.20
N LEU A 8 46.48 -1.28 28.07
CA LEU A 8 45.92 -1.06 26.74
C LEU A 8 44.95 -2.18 26.30
N LEU A 9 45.19 -3.43 26.71
CA LEU A 9 44.26 -4.54 26.43
C LEU A 9 42.94 -4.39 27.21
N ALA A 10 42.99 -3.84 28.42
CA ALA A 10 41.81 -3.63 29.27
C ALA A 10 40.81 -2.63 28.66
N PHE A 11 41.29 -1.57 28.00
CA PHE A 11 40.40 -0.60 27.34
C PHE A 11 39.79 -1.11 26.03
N PHE A 12 40.50 -1.93 25.25
CA PHE A 12 39.95 -2.50 24.02
C PHE A 12 38.82 -3.53 24.24
N LEU A 13 38.77 -4.17 25.41
CA LEU A 13 37.71 -5.12 25.76
C LEU A 13 36.40 -4.45 26.27
N LEU A 14 36.42 -3.15 26.57
CA LEU A 14 35.26 -2.38 27.03
C LEU A 14 34.48 -1.69 25.90
N HIS A 15 34.80 -1.98 24.64
CA HIS A 15 34.04 -1.55 23.46
C HIS A 15 33.46 -2.72 22.65
N VAL A 16 33.31 -3.90 23.27
CA VAL A 16 32.25 -4.82 22.84
C VAL A 16 30.92 -4.12 23.07
N GLY A 17 30.17 -3.87 22.00
CA GLY A 17 28.91 -3.14 22.05
C GLY A 17 27.87 -3.85 22.90
N LEU A 18 27.76 -3.46 24.18
CA LEU A 18 26.57 -3.67 24.98
C LEU A 18 25.42 -2.93 24.29
N SER A 19 24.72 -3.65 23.43
CA SER A 19 23.40 -3.26 22.93
C SER A 19 22.54 -3.01 24.16
N VAL A 20 22.19 -1.73 24.39
CA VAL A 20 21.40 -1.32 25.55
C VAL A 20 20.17 -2.21 25.59
N PRO A 21 19.98 -3.02 26.66
CA PRO A 21 18.88 -3.97 26.70
C PRO A 21 17.60 -3.15 26.64
N VAL A 22 16.89 -3.26 25.50
CA VAL A 22 15.65 -2.50 25.26
C VAL A 22 14.67 -2.87 26.36
N SER A 23 14.56 -1.99 27.35
CA SER A 23 13.81 -2.24 28.58
C SER A 23 12.34 -2.39 28.21
N ARG A 24 11.88 -3.64 28.13
CA ARG A 24 10.50 -3.95 27.79
C ARG A 24 9.66 -3.70 29.03
N PRO A 25 8.63 -2.82 28.98
CA PRO A 25 7.74 -2.64 30.11
C PRO A 25 7.20 -4.00 30.58
N THR A 26 7.36 -4.30 31.86
CA THR A 26 6.84 -5.56 32.41
C THR A 26 5.34 -5.47 32.50
N ASN A 27 4.63 -6.30 31.73
CA ASN A 27 3.16 -6.29 31.69
C ASN A 27 2.47 -6.94 32.92
N TRP A 28 3.19 -7.08 34.04
CA TRP A 28 2.75 -7.62 35.33
C TRP A 28 2.19 -9.06 35.38
N LEU A 29 1.99 -9.75 34.26
CA LEU A 29 1.44 -11.12 34.25
C LEU A 29 2.24 -12.13 35.11
N ARG A 30 3.56 -11.99 35.20
CA ARG A 30 4.39 -12.85 36.08
C ARG A 30 4.16 -12.56 37.56
N GLN A 31 3.95 -11.30 37.92
CA GLN A 31 3.64 -10.83 39.26
C GLN A 31 2.27 -11.37 39.70
N CYS A 32 1.25 -11.29 38.85
CA CYS A 32 -0.06 -11.88 39.13
C CYS A 32 0.00 -13.39 39.38
N ARG A 33 0.66 -14.15 38.49
CA ARG A 33 0.84 -15.60 38.68
C ARG A 33 1.60 -15.98 39.95
N ALA A 34 2.44 -15.07 40.48
CA ALA A 34 3.13 -15.26 41.75
C ALA A 34 2.28 -14.87 42.97
N SER A 35 1.30 -13.97 42.82
CA SER A 35 0.44 -13.50 43.92
C SER A 35 -0.82 -14.34 44.14
N THR A 36 -1.36 -14.99 43.11
CA THR A 36 -2.68 -15.65 43.19
C THR A 36 -2.73 -16.94 44.00
N ASN A 37 -1.59 -17.56 44.34
CA ASN A 37 -1.42 -18.90 44.96
C ASN A 37 -2.04 -20.10 44.20
N LEU A 38 -3.08 -19.87 43.40
CA LEU A 38 -3.68 -20.78 42.43
C LEU A 38 -2.86 -20.76 41.13
N SER A 39 -2.72 -21.92 40.49
CA SER A 39 -2.03 -22.09 39.20
C SER A 39 -2.88 -21.65 38.00
N ILE A 40 -3.40 -20.42 38.06
CA ILE A 40 -4.29 -19.84 37.04
C ILE A 40 -3.48 -19.54 35.76
N THR A 41 -3.92 -20.07 34.63
CA THR A 41 -3.36 -19.78 33.31
C THR A 41 -3.78 -18.38 32.84
N ALA A 42 -3.00 -17.75 31.94
CA ALA A 42 -3.52 -16.57 31.24
C ALA A 42 -4.42 -17.04 30.10
N LEU A 43 -5.45 -16.26 29.77
CA LEU A 43 -6.20 -16.48 28.54
C LEU A 43 -5.30 -16.11 27.35
N GLU A 44 -5.06 -17.08 26.46
CA GLU A 44 -4.19 -16.90 25.29
C GLU A 44 -4.92 -16.24 24.10
N VAL A 45 -6.25 -16.33 24.10
CA VAL A 45 -7.14 -15.77 23.07
C VAL A 45 -7.54 -14.36 23.45
N LEU A 46 -6.85 -13.35 22.89
CA LEU A 46 -7.02 -11.94 23.26
C LEU A 46 -7.26 -11.03 22.03
N PRO A 47 -8.15 -10.03 22.13
CA PRO A 47 -8.31 -8.99 21.13
C PRO A 47 -7.17 -7.95 21.23
N GLY A 48 -7.22 -6.90 20.40
CA GLY A 48 -6.24 -5.82 20.36
C GLY A 48 -5.03 -6.08 19.45
N GLY A 49 -4.99 -7.24 18.78
CA GLY A 49 -4.08 -7.52 17.67
C GLY A 49 -4.53 -6.82 16.38
N GLY A 50 -3.57 -6.34 15.60
CA GLY A 50 -3.79 -5.98 14.21
C GLY A 50 -4.05 -7.23 13.34
N TRP A 51 -4.69 -7.06 12.20
CA TRP A 51 -5.18 -8.15 11.35
C TRP A 51 -5.09 -7.83 9.86
N ASP A 52 -4.52 -8.76 9.09
CA ASP A 52 -4.56 -8.75 7.64
C ASP A 52 -5.79 -9.51 7.14
N ASN A 53 -6.80 -8.77 6.68
CA ASN A 53 -8.07 -9.32 6.23
C ASN A 53 -8.03 -9.86 4.78
N LEU A 54 -6.88 -9.78 4.08
CA LEU A 54 -6.70 -10.46 2.79
C LEU A 54 -6.12 -11.87 3.01
N ARG A 55 -5.13 -11.99 3.90
CA ARG A 55 -4.44 -13.24 4.24
C ARG A 55 -5.11 -14.06 5.35
N ASN A 56 -6.02 -13.47 6.12
CA ASN A 56 -6.51 -14.00 7.40
C ASN A 56 -5.37 -14.31 8.37
N MET A 57 -4.57 -13.30 8.71
CA MET A 57 -3.40 -13.44 9.58
C MET A 57 -3.33 -12.34 10.65
N ASP A 58 -3.06 -12.74 11.90
CA ASP A 58 -2.80 -11.85 13.02
C ASP A 58 -1.42 -11.14 12.85
N MET A 59 -1.37 -9.84 13.14
CA MET A 59 -0.24 -8.92 12.88
C MET A 59 0.30 -8.30 14.20
N GLY A 60 1.02 -7.17 14.13
CA GLY A 60 1.48 -6.43 15.31
C GLY A 60 0.34 -6.01 16.26
N ARG A 61 0.64 -5.88 17.55
CA ARG A 61 -0.36 -5.49 18.58
C ARG A 61 -0.63 -4.00 18.55
N VAL A 62 -1.90 -3.61 18.51
CA VAL A 62 -2.33 -2.20 18.55
C VAL A 62 -2.78 -1.79 19.95
N MET A 63 -3.32 -2.72 20.74
CA MET A 63 -3.68 -2.52 22.15
C MET A 63 -2.51 -2.85 23.10
N ASN A 64 -2.41 -2.09 24.18
CA ASN A 64 -1.55 -2.40 25.32
C ASN A 64 -2.19 -3.51 26.18
N LEU A 65 -1.42 -4.56 26.49
CA LEU A 65 -1.89 -5.72 27.27
C LEU A 65 -1.22 -5.78 28.64
N SER A 66 -1.68 -4.93 29.56
CA SER A 66 -1.27 -4.93 30.98
C SER A 66 -2.11 -5.88 31.83
N TYR A 67 -1.53 -6.33 32.94
CA TYR A 67 -2.18 -7.12 33.99
C TYR A 67 -1.86 -6.51 35.36
N LEU A 68 -2.05 -5.20 35.53
CA LEU A 68 -1.77 -4.47 36.77
C LEU A 68 -2.77 -4.78 37.89
N GLN A 69 -4.01 -5.09 37.53
CA GLN A 69 -5.11 -5.39 38.45
C GLN A 69 -5.27 -6.89 38.72
N CYS A 70 -4.53 -7.74 37.99
CA CYS A 70 -4.59 -9.20 38.06
C CYS A 70 -6.03 -9.77 37.90
N GLN A 71 -6.83 -9.16 37.03
CA GLN A 71 -8.20 -9.58 36.75
C GLN A 71 -8.27 -11.05 36.30
N THR A 72 -9.39 -11.69 36.62
CA THR A 72 -9.73 -13.03 36.12
C THR A 72 -11.08 -13.03 35.43
N THR A 73 -11.32 -14.06 34.63
CA THR A 73 -12.67 -14.47 34.20
C THR A 73 -13.58 -14.69 35.42
N GLU A 74 -14.90 -14.47 35.27
CA GLU A 74 -15.88 -14.59 36.36
C GLU A 74 -15.94 -15.99 37.01
N ASP A 75 -15.50 -17.03 36.29
CA ASP A 75 -15.37 -18.40 36.81
C ASP A 75 -13.98 -18.75 37.35
N GLY A 76 -13.07 -17.77 37.43
CA GLY A 76 -11.73 -17.89 38.01
C GLY A 76 -10.77 -18.78 37.22
N LEU A 77 -11.11 -19.20 35.99
CA LEU A 77 -10.30 -20.16 35.24
C LEU A 77 -9.07 -19.54 34.55
N TYR A 78 -9.14 -18.25 34.18
CA TYR A 78 -8.07 -17.55 33.46
C TYR A 78 -7.83 -16.13 33.98
N LEU A 79 -6.56 -15.73 34.04
CA LEU A 79 -6.12 -14.34 34.15
C LEU A 79 -6.34 -13.61 32.81
N ILE A 80 -6.87 -12.39 32.87
CA ILE A 80 -7.17 -11.54 31.70
C ILE A 80 -6.49 -10.16 31.82
N PRO A 81 -6.20 -9.46 30.70
CA PRO A 81 -5.67 -8.11 30.71
C PRO A 81 -6.64 -7.10 31.34
N ASP A 82 -6.11 -6.00 31.88
CA ASP A 82 -6.93 -4.95 32.53
C ASP A 82 -7.95 -4.28 31.58
N GLU A 83 -7.59 -4.20 30.29
CA GLU A 83 -8.34 -3.54 29.20
C GLU A 83 -9.35 -4.48 28.49
N VAL A 84 -9.62 -5.65 29.07
CA VAL A 84 -10.38 -6.74 28.43
C VAL A 84 -11.47 -7.26 29.36
N PHE A 85 -12.65 -7.52 28.80
CA PHE A 85 -13.74 -8.23 29.47
C PHE A 85 -14.14 -9.50 28.71
N VAL A 86 -14.77 -10.44 29.42
CA VAL A 86 -15.12 -11.77 28.90
C VAL A 86 -16.58 -12.06 29.14
N ILE A 87 -17.29 -12.48 28.08
CA ILE A 87 -18.69 -12.92 28.13
C ILE A 87 -18.70 -14.46 28.09
N PRO A 88 -19.09 -15.16 29.16
CA PRO A 88 -19.17 -16.62 29.19
C PRO A 88 -20.47 -17.11 28.53
N TYR A 89 -20.37 -17.66 27.31
CA TYR A 89 -21.50 -18.31 26.64
C TYR A 89 -21.69 -19.75 27.13
N LYS A 90 -20.60 -20.48 27.37
CA LYS A 90 -20.61 -21.85 27.95
C LYS A 90 -21.58 -22.80 27.24
N GLU A 91 -21.71 -22.68 25.92
CA GLU A 91 -22.56 -23.55 25.12
C GLU A 91 -21.94 -24.94 25.03
N THR A 92 -22.36 -25.86 25.92
CA THR A 92 -21.85 -27.24 25.97
C THR A 92 -22.34 -28.12 24.81
N GLY A 93 -23.13 -27.56 23.89
CA GLY A 93 -23.57 -28.22 22.67
C GLY A 93 -22.50 -28.09 21.58
N VAL A 94 -22.27 -29.17 20.84
CA VAL A 94 -21.42 -29.12 19.64
C VAL A 94 -22.26 -28.67 18.46
N GLU A 95 -22.00 -27.48 17.92
CA GLU A 95 -22.55 -27.12 16.61
C GLU A 95 -21.92 -28.05 15.57
N THR A 96 -22.76 -28.90 14.96
CA THR A 96 -22.39 -29.79 13.86
C THR A 96 -23.08 -29.30 12.60
N SER A 97 -22.31 -28.89 11.61
CA SER A 97 -22.84 -28.48 10.30
C SER A 97 -22.09 -29.17 9.16
N SER A 98 -22.84 -29.57 8.13
CA SER A 98 -22.28 -29.99 6.84
C SER A 98 -22.77 -29.10 5.70
N GLU A 99 -21.83 -28.52 4.97
CA GLU A 99 -22.05 -27.63 3.83
C GLU A 99 -21.40 -28.16 2.56
N ILE A 100 -21.90 -27.70 1.41
CA ILE A 100 -21.29 -27.92 0.09
C ILE A 100 -20.97 -26.53 -0.44
N ILE A 101 -19.73 -26.33 -0.87
CA ILE A 101 -19.19 -25.06 -1.35
C ILE A 101 -18.87 -25.26 -2.83
N ASN A 102 -19.78 -24.78 -3.69
CA ASN A 102 -19.69 -24.94 -5.14
C ASN A 102 -18.59 -24.06 -5.76
N SER A 103 -18.19 -22.97 -5.09
CA SER A 103 -17.14 -22.07 -5.56
C SER A 103 -16.32 -21.48 -4.41
N TRP A 104 -15.01 -21.44 -4.59
CA TRP A 104 -14.03 -20.72 -3.76
C TRP A 104 -14.32 -19.21 -3.63
N LEU A 105 -15.16 -18.63 -4.49
CA LEU A 105 -15.70 -17.27 -4.32
C LEU A 105 -16.67 -17.17 -3.13
N GLU A 106 -17.46 -18.21 -2.89
CA GLU A 106 -18.47 -18.27 -1.81
C GLU A 106 -17.90 -18.77 -0.46
N GLN A 107 -16.66 -19.28 -0.47
CA GLN A 107 -15.99 -19.80 0.72
C GLN A 107 -15.96 -18.77 1.85
N LYS A 108 -16.44 -19.20 3.03
CA LYS A 108 -16.39 -18.48 4.30
C LYS A 108 -15.31 -19.12 5.18
N SER A 109 -14.46 -18.28 5.77
CA SER A 109 -13.38 -18.78 6.65
C SER A 109 -13.93 -19.30 7.96
N THR A 110 -13.38 -20.41 8.46
CA THR A 110 -13.88 -21.08 9.68
C THR A 110 -13.45 -20.42 10.99
N SER A 111 -12.44 -19.54 10.96
CA SER A 111 -11.81 -18.88 12.12
C SER A 111 -11.85 -17.35 12.13
N SER A 112 -12.45 -16.76 11.10
CA SER A 112 -12.47 -15.30 10.85
C SER A 112 -13.66 -14.86 9.99
N ARG A 113 -14.79 -15.57 10.09
CA ARG A 113 -16.00 -15.31 9.30
C ARG A 113 -16.53 -13.88 9.50
N SER A 114 -16.58 -13.40 10.74
CA SER A 114 -17.23 -12.12 11.05
C SER A 114 -16.42 -10.92 10.55
N ILE A 115 -15.10 -10.88 10.80
CA ILE A 115 -14.20 -9.82 10.30
C ILE A 115 -14.06 -9.83 8.77
N ASN A 116 -14.21 -10.98 8.10
CA ASN A 116 -14.27 -11.04 6.63
C ASN A 116 -15.62 -10.57 6.06
N ALA A 117 -16.70 -10.62 6.83
CA ALA A 117 -18.04 -10.18 6.42
C ALA A 117 -18.33 -8.70 6.73
N ASP A 118 -17.48 -8.04 7.51
CA ASP A 118 -17.60 -6.61 7.84
C ASP A 118 -17.35 -5.70 6.61
N VAL A 119 -17.80 -4.44 6.72
CA VAL A 119 -17.77 -3.43 5.65
C VAL A 119 -16.34 -2.88 5.45
N SER A 120 -15.48 -3.71 4.85
CA SER A 120 -14.17 -3.28 4.34
C SER A 120 -14.29 -2.55 3.00
N PHE A 121 -13.20 -1.90 2.56
CA PHE A 121 -13.12 -1.16 1.29
C PHE A 121 -13.54 -2.00 0.06
N LEU A 122 -13.29 -3.31 0.08
CA LEU A 122 -13.65 -4.23 -1.00
C LEU A 122 -13.87 -5.62 -0.41
N SER A 123 -15.03 -5.83 0.23
CA SER A 123 -15.34 -7.04 1.01
C SER A 123 -15.25 -8.34 0.22
N LEU A 124 -15.46 -8.31 -1.11
CA LEU A 124 -15.28 -9.45 -2.00
C LEU A 124 -13.86 -10.04 -1.99
N LEU A 125 -12.85 -9.22 -1.67
CA LEU A 125 -11.44 -9.61 -1.63
C LEU A 125 -11.00 -10.15 -0.26
N ASN A 126 -11.81 -9.95 0.79
CA ASN A 126 -11.53 -10.41 2.14
C ASN A 126 -11.31 -11.95 2.14
N GLY A 127 -10.22 -12.40 2.79
CA GLY A 127 -9.85 -13.80 2.94
C GLY A 127 -9.35 -14.51 1.67
N LYS A 128 -9.36 -13.87 0.49
CA LYS A 128 -9.00 -14.53 -0.80
C LYS A 128 -7.51 -14.86 -0.97
N TYR A 129 -6.65 -14.38 -0.07
CA TYR A 129 -5.25 -14.77 0.04
C TYR A 129 -4.95 -15.64 1.27
N SER A 130 -5.97 -16.12 1.97
CA SER A 130 -5.82 -17.11 3.03
C SER A 130 -5.43 -18.49 2.47
N THR A 131 -4.69 -19.27 3.26
CA THR A 131 -4.31 -20.65 2.90
C THR A 131 -5.53 -21.55 2.70
N GLU A 132 -6.61 -21.29 3.43
CA GLU A 132 -7.92 -21.96 3.30
C GLU A 132 -8.53 -21.72 1.92
N ASN A 133 -8.63 -20.46 1.48
CA ASN A 133 -9.19 -20.11 0.17
C ASN A 133 -8.29 -20.59 -0.98
N GLN A 134 -6.97 -20.40 -0.87
CA GLN A 134 -6.00 -20.80 -1.89
C GLN A 134 -5.96 -22.32 -2.08
N ARG A 135 -5.99 -23.11 -1.00
CA ARG A 135 -6.14 -24.57 -1.06
C ARG A 135 -7.43 -24.94 -1.78
N MET A 136 -8.56 -24.35 -1.35
CA MET A 136 -9.87 -24.68 -1.90
C MET A 136 -9.93 -24.41 -3.41
N LYS A 137 -9.53 -23.21 -3.83
CA LYS A 137 -9.46 -22.82 -5.24
C LYS A 137 -8.56 -23.75 -6.06
N THR A 138 -7.41 -24.15 -5.51
CA THR A 138 -6.46 -25.03 -6.20
C THR A 138 -7.08 -26.39 -6.51
N HIS A 139 -7.68 -27.06 -5.51
CA HIS A 139 -8.31 -28.36 -5.72
C HIS A 139 -9.60 -28.28 -6.54
N GLN A 140 -10.43 -27.25 -6.36
CA GLN A 140 -11.66 -27.11 -7.15
C GLN A 140 -11.38 -26.97 -8.64
N VAL A 141 -10.34 -26.20 -9.01
CA VAL A 141 -9.95 -26.01 -10.42
C VAL A 141 -9.12 -27.18 -10.95
N LYS A 142 -8.01 -27.54 -10.30
CA LYS A 142 -7.06 -28.53 -10.85
C LYS A 142 -7.64 -29.94 -10.88
N ASP A 143 -8.41 -30.32 -9.86
CA ASP A 143 -8.95 -31.67 -9.71
C ASP A 143 -10.42 -31.74 -10.16
N SER A 144 -10.96 -30.65 -10.74
CA SER A 144 -12.38 -30.52 -11.14
C SER A 144 -13.34 -30.93 -10.02
N SER A 145 -13.11 -30.40 -8.83
CA SER A 145 -13.78 -30.83 -7.58
C SER A 145 -14.70 -29.78 -6.98
N THR A 146 -15.63 -30.25 -6.15
CA THR A 146 -16.57 -29.46 -5.34
C THR A 146 -16.33 -29.81 -3.86
N THR A 147 -16.27 -28.82 -2.97
CA THR A 147 -15.86 -29.07 -1.58
C THR A 147 -17.06 -29.33 -0.68
N ALA A 148 -17.08 -30.49 -0.03
CA ALA A 148 -17.96 -30.77 1.11
C ALA A 148 -17.19 -30.52 2.41
N ARG A 149 -17.74 -29.68 3.29
CA ARG A 149 -17.15 -29.37 4.60
C ARG A 149 -18.06 -29.89 5.71
N VAL A 150 -17.47 -30.53 6.71
CA VAL A 150 -18.11 -30.83 7.99
C VAL A 150 -17.32 -30.13 9.09
N GLN A 151 -18.01 -29.48 10.02
CA GLN A 151 -17.36 -28.89 11.21
C GLN A 151 -18.11 -29.23 12.49
N VAL A 152 -17.32 -29.35 13.54
CA VAL A 152 -17.67 -29.47 14.96
C VAL A 152 -17.10 -28.23 15.65
N ARG A 153 -17.95 -27.38 16.23
CA ARG A 153 -17.53 -26.17 16.94
C ARG A 153 -17.87 -26.30 18.43
N ASN A 154 -16.95 -25.85 19.28
CA ASN A 154 -17.11 -25.74 20.73
C ASN A 154 -16.78 -24.30 21.15
N PHE A 155 -17.78 -23.55 21.58
CA PHE A 155 -17.70 -22.11 21.83
C PHE A 155 -17.91 -21.81 23.32
N ILE A 156 -16.93 -21.17 23.95
CA ILE A 156 -16.90 -21.05 25.43
C ILE A 156 -17.04 -19.60 25.89
N TYR A 157 -16.29 -18.68 25.27
CA TYR A 157 -16.27 -17.26 25.64
C TYR A 157 -16.20 -16.35 24.43
N THR A 158 -16.84 -15.17 24.49
CA THR A 158 -16.41 -14.02 23.67
C THR A 158 -15.53 -13.10 24.52
N VAL A 159 -14.36 -12.74 24.02
CA VAL A 159 -13.37 -11.87 24.71
C VAL A 159 -13.33 -10.53 23.96
N LYS A 160 -13.55 -9.42 24.66
CA LYS A 160 -13.68 -8.08 24.06
C LYS A 160 -12.76 -7.07 24.73
N ALA A 161 -12.22 -6.15 23.92
CA ALA A 161 -11.55 -4.95 24.42
C ALA A 161 -12.57 -3.89 24.83
N TYR A 162 -12.24 -3.03 25.80
CA TYR A 162 -13.02 -1.81 26.04
C TYR A 162 -12.88 -0.81 24.86
N PRO A 163 -13.90 -0.02 24.52
CA PRO A 163 -13.86 0.87 23.34
C PRO A 163 -12.76 1.95 23.37
N ASP A 164 -12.28 2.28 24.57
CA ASP A 164 -11.33 3.34 24.91
C ASP A 164 -9.95 2.79 25.36
N PHE A 165 -9.60 1.56 24.96
CA PHE A 165 -8.36 0.89 25.35
C PHE A 165 -7.08 1.69 25.08
N ASN A 166 -6.09 1.57 25.97
CA ASN A 166 -4.77 2.17 25.78
C ASN A 166 -3.98 1.52 24.62
N LEU A 167 -3.37 2.32 23.74
CA LEU A 167 -2.59 1.85 22.59
C LEU A 167 -1.20 1.30 22.98
N ASP A 168 -0.67 0.32 22.23
CA ASP A 168 0.73 -0.10 22.35
C ASP A 168 1.65 1.05 21.89
N PHE A 169 2.69 1.32 22.69
CA PHE A 169 3.60 2.45 22.48
C PHE A 169 4.26 2.46 21.10
N ARG A 170 4.43 1.29 20.45
CA ARG A 170 5.06 1.17 19.13
C ARG A 170 4.13 1.61 18.02
N PHE A 171 2.85 1.26 18.12
CA PHE A 171 1.82 1.72 17.19
C PHE A 171 1.64 3.24 17.33
N ALA A 172 1.52 3.74 18.57
CA ALA A 172 1.42 5.16 18.86
C ALA A 172 2.64 5.97 18.38
N GLN A 173 3.86 5.41 18.47
CA GLN A 173 5.08 6.01 17.94
C GLN A 173 5.06 6.09 16.40
N GLN A 174 4.61 5.05 15.69
CA GLN A 174 4.54 5.07 14.23
C GLN A 174 3.47 6.06 13.71
N VAL A 175 2.34 6.21 14.42
CA VAL A 175 1.35 7.29 14.16
C VAL A 175 1.99 8.66 14.31
N LYS A 176 2.78 8.87 15.39
CA LYS A 176 3.52 10.12 15.62
C LYS A 176 4.59 10.38 14.55
N GLU A 177 5.23 9.34 14.00
CA GLU A 177 6.18 9.46 12.86
C GLU A 177 5.49 9.86 11.54
N ILE A 178 4.30 9.33 11.25
CA ILE A 178 3.51 9.75 10.08
C ILE A 178 3.05 11.22 10.23
N ALA A 179 2.59 11.61 11.43
CA ALA A 179 2.25 13.01 11.75
C ALA A 179 3.46 13.94 11.54
N ASP A 180 4.63 13.52 12.03
CA ASP A 180 5.91 14.21 11.87
C ASP A 180 6.29 14.44 10.38
N ALA A 181 6.01 13.47 9.51
CA ALA A 181 6.24 13.58 8.07
C ALA A 181 5.24 14.52 7.39
N ILE A 182 3.95 14.40 7.72
CA ILE A 182 2.87 15.24 7.16
C ILE A 182 3.09 16.72 7.47
N GLU A 183 3.38 17.06 8.73
CA GLU A 183 3.55 18.46 9.15
C GLU A 183 4.90 19.08 8.72
N ASN A 184 5.84 18.26 8.22
CA ASN A 184 7.03 18.72 7.48
C ASN A 184 6.83 18.70 5.94
N ASN A 185 5.59 18.55 5.46
CA ASN A 185 5.22 18.47 4.04
C ASN A 185 5.92 17.32 3.26
N GLN A 186 6.34 16.27 3.95
CA GLN A 186 7.06 15.13 3.36
C GLN A 186 6.09 14.05 2.85
N THR A 187 5.21 14.40 1.91
CA THR A 187 4.11 13.54 1.43
C THR A 187 4.55 12.12 1.04
N ARG A 188 5.66 11.98 0.29
CA ARG A 188 6.23 10.67 -0.09
C ARG A 188 6.73 9.85 1.11
N ASN A 189 7.21 10.51 2.17
CA ASN A 189 7.63 9.84 3.40
C ASN A 189 6.40 9.40 4.23
N ALA A 190 5.39 10.27 4.34
CA ALA A 190 4.13 9.95 5.03
C ALA A 190 3.40 8.75 4.38
N ALA A 191 3.38 8.69 3.04
CA ALA A 191 2.85 7.54 2.30
C ALA A 191 3.63 6.25 2.62
N TYR A 192 4.96 6.26 2.46
CA TYR A 192 5.83 5.13 2.76
C TYR A 192 5.69 4.62 4.21
N LEU A 193 5.62 5.52 5.19
CA LEU A 193 5.42 5.18 6.60
C LEU A 193 4.02 4.61 6.88
N SER A 194 2.99 5.07 6.16
CA SER A 194 1.62 4.54 6.26
C SER A 194 1.48 3.17 5.61
N GLU A 195 2.10 2.96 4.44
CA GLU A 195 2.23 1.63 3.82
C GLU A 195 2.98 0.65 4.73
N LYS A 196 4.04 1.10 5.41
CA LYS A 196 4.75 0.30 6.40
C LYS A 196 3.88 -0.01 7.63
N MET A 197 3.04 0.92 8.09
CA MET A 197 2.07 0.62 9.16
C MET A 197 1.09 -0.49 8.76
N VAL A 198 0.67 -0.54 7.49
CA VAL A 198 -0.16 -1.63 6.96
C VAL A 198 0.62 -2.96 6.88
N LEU A 199 1.93 -2.94 6.64
CA LEU A 199 2.78 -4.14 6.75
C LEU A 199 2.92 -4.63 8.20
N ASP A 200 3.20 -3.72 9.14
CA ASP A 200 3.52 -4.02 10.54
C ASP A 200 2.27 -4.42 11.36
N TYR A 201 1.11 -3.81 11.09
CA TYR A 201 -0.14 -3.96 11.87
C TYR A 201 -1.35 -4.42 11.04
N GLY A 202 -1.21 -4.60 9.73
CA GLY A 202 -2.31 -5.06 8.86
C GLY A 202 -3.31 -3.96 8.52
N THR A 203 -4.57 -4.36 8.38
CA THR A 203 -5.66 -3.57 7.77
C THR A 203 -6.78 -3.24 8.75
N HIS A 204 -6.97 -4.08 9.77
CA HIS A 204 -8.02 -3.99 10.79
C HIS A 204 -7.38 -4.23 12.17
N VAL A 205 -8.08 -3.88 13.24
CA VAL A 205 -7.75 -4.30 14.62
C VAL A 205 -8.90 -5.14 15.14
N ILE A 206 -8.55 -6.31 15.68
CA ILE A 206 -9.50 -7.23 16.30
C ILE A 206 -9.99 -6.61 17.61
N ASN A 207 -11.28 -6.37 17.76
CA ASN A 207 -11.89 -5.83 18.99
C ASN A 207 -12.60 -6.92 19.82
N SER A 208 -12.92 -8.06 19.18
CA SER A 208 -13.68 -9.17 19.76
C SER A 208 -13.18 -10.47 19.16
N VAL A 209 -12.97 -11.48 20.00
CA VAL A 209 -12.60 -12.85 19.58
C VAL A 209 -13.48 -13.87 20.28
N ASP A 210 -13.94 -14.86 19.53
CA ASP A 210 -14.67 -15.99 20.10
C ASP A 210 -13.68 -17.11 20.40
N ALA A 211 -13.50 -17.40 21.69
CA ALA A 211 -12.55 -18.36 22.21
C ALA A 211 -13.21 -19.73 22.39
N GLY A 212 -12.57 -20.74 21.81
CA GLY A 212 -13.09 -22.11 21.78
C GLY A 212 -12.15 -23.07 21.08
N ALA A 213 -12.73 -24.10 20.47
CA ALA A 213 -12.04 -25.03 19.58
C ALA A 213 -12.95 -25.47 18.42
N THR A 214 -12.36 -25.85 17.30
CA THR A 214 -13.08 -26.47 16.16
C THR A 214 -12.36 -27.69 15.65
N LEU A 215 -13.11 -28.72 15.27
CA LEU A 215 -12.63 -29.87 14.53
C LEU A 215 -13.40 -29.95 13.21
N MET A 216 -12.70 -29.90 12.08
CA MET A 216 -13.33 -29.84 10.76
C MET A 216 -12.70 -30.81 9.78
N GLN A 217 -13.49 -31.26 8.81
CA GLN A 217 -13.07 -32.03 7.66
C GLN A 217 -13.51 -31.34 6.38
N GLU A 218 -12.60 -31.24 5.41
CA GLU A 218 -12.92 -30.87 4.03
C GLU A 218 -12.63 -32.05 3.12
N ASP A 219 -13.68 -32.56 2.47
CA ASP A 219 -13.59 -33.55 1.39
C ASP A 219 -13.80 -32.82 0.05
N TYR A 220 -12.93 -33.10 -0.92
CA TYR A 220 -12.98 -32.54 -2.27
C TYR A 220 -13.50 -33.63 -3.19
N LEU A 221 -14.76 -33.50 -3.57
CA LEU A 221 -15.53 -34.50 -4.30
C LEU A 221 -15.50 -34.19 -5.80
N ARG A 222 -15.49 -35.21 -6.66
CA ARG A 222 -15.65 -35.01 -8.12
C ARG A 222 -16.89 -34.16 -8.43
N SER A 223 -16.72 -33.07 -9.18
CA SER A 223 -17.85 -32.17 -9.49
C SER A 223 -18.93 -32.87 -10.32
N SER A 224 -18.59 -33.89 -11.11
CA SER A 224 -19.59 -34.75 -11.77
C SER A 224 -20.46 -35.51 -10.78
N TYR A 225 -19.87 -36.16 -9.78
CA TYR A 225 -20.61 -36.86 -8.72
C TYR A 225 -21.56 -35.94 -7.96
N VAL A 226 -21.14 -34.70 -7.66
CA VAL A 226 -22.01 -33.71 -7.01
C VAL A 226 -23.08 -33.16 -7.98
N SER A 227 -22.74 -32.93 -9.25
CA SER A 227 -23.69 -32.46 -10.28
C SER A 227 -24.80 -33.47 -10.55
N ASP A 228 -24.43 -34.74 -10.75
CA ASP A 228 -25.35 -35.87 -10.94
C ASP A 228 -26.23 -36.14 -9.69
N SER A 229 -25.90 -35.53 -8.55
CA SER A 229 -26.62 -35.63 -7.29
C SER A 229 -27.12 -34.28 -6.74
N VAL A 230 -27.31 -33.27 -7.60
CA VAL A 230 -27.89 -31.96 -7.17
C VAL A 230 -29.28 -32.10 -6.56
N SER A 231 -30.12 -33.02 -7.08
CA SER A 231 -31.41 -33.40 -6.47
C SER A 231 -31.26 -33.99 -5.07
N ASP A 232 -30.10 -34.60 -4.81
CA ASP A 232 -29.76 -35.38 -3.63
C ASP A 232 -28.68 -34.66 -2.79
N SER A 233 -28.57 -33.33 -2.91
CA SER A 233 -27.54 -32.54 -2.21
C SER A 233 -27.60 -32.67 -0.68
N SER A 234 -28.79 -32.97 -0.13
CA SER A 234 -28.98 -33.39 1.27
C SER A 234 -28.34 -34.74 1.58
N THR A 235 -28.42 -35.70 0.66
CA THR A 235 -27.77 -37.02 0.78
C THR A 235 -26.26 -36.86 0.78
N VAL A 236 -25.68 -36.02 -0.09
CA VAL A 236 -24.23 -35.75 -0.10
C VAL A 236 -23.77 -35.11 1.22
N LYS A 237 -24.52 -34.13 1.73
CA LYS A 237 -24.26 -33.51 3.07
C LYS A 237 -24.37 -34.51 4.22
N ALA A 238 -25.29 -35.47 4.14
CA ALA A 238 -25.42 -36.55 5.13
C ALA A 238 -24.25 -37.55 5.04
N GLN A 239 -23.84 -37.96 3.83
CA GLN A 239 -22.70 -38.87 3.64
C GLN A 239 -21.38 -38.23 4.10
N ALA A 240 -21.19 -36.92 3.88
CA ALA A 240 -20.05 -36.18 4.43
C ALA A 240 -20.03 -36.24 5.97
N GLY A 241 -21.17 -36.00 6.62
CA GLY A 241 -21.32 -36.11 8.07
C GLY A 241 -21.01 -37.52 8.59
N LEU A 242 -21.56 -38.57 7.95
CA LEU A 242 -21.27 -39.97 8.30
C LEU A 242 -19.78 -40.30 8.14
N ASN A 243 -19.17 -39.91 7.01
CA ASN A 243 -17.74 -40.09 6.73
C ASN A 243 -16.85 -39.44 7.79
N PHE A 244 -17.23 -38.26 8.31
CA PHE A 244 -16.54 -37.59 9.40
C PHE A 244 -16.72 -38.32 10.75
N PHE A 245 -17.97 -38.60 11.16
CA PHE A 245 -18.24 -39.21 12.45
C PHE A 245 -17.75 -40.66 12.56
N ASP A 246 -17.66 -41.40 11.47
CA ASP A 246 -17.10 -42.76 11.50
C ASP A 246 -15.58 -42.73 11.72
N LYS A 247 -14.85 -41.75 11.19
CA LYS A 247 -13.42 -41.54 11.49
C LYS A 247 -13.17 -41.19 12.98
N LEU A 248 -14.17 -40.67 13.69
CA LEU A 248 -14.12 -40.44 15.15
C LEU A 248 -14.46 -41.69 15.99
N LYS A 249 -15.10 -42.71 15.41
CA LYS A 249 -15.42 -43.99 16.04
C LYS A 249 -14.36 -45.07 15.79
N PHE A 250 -13.52 -44.89 14.76
CA PHE A 250 -12.71 -45.95 14.21
C PHE A 250 -11.49 -46.30 15.07
N ASP A 251 -11.65 -47.26 15.98
CA ASP A 251 -10.52 -47.98 16.56
C ASP A 251 -9.85 -48.83 15.47
N ILE A 252 -8.53 -48.65 15.29
CA ILE A 252 -7.69 -49.30 14.28
C ILE A 252 -7.73 -50.85 14.36
N SER A 253 -8.19 -51.41 15.47
CA SER A 253 -8.35 -52.85 15.67
C SER A 253 -9.69 -53.45 15.21
N SER A 254 -10.69 -52.63 14.85
CA SER A 254 -12.06 -53.10 14.61
C SER A 254 -12.33 -53.56 13.16
N GLN A 255 -13.06 -54.67 13.02
CA GLN A 255 -13.46 -55.21 11.71
C GLN A 255 -14.54 -54.34 11.05
N THR A 256 -14.47 -54.21 9.73
CA THR A 256 -15.33 -53.35 8.91
C THR A 256 -16.82 -53.60 9.16
N THR A 257 -17.49 -52.68 9.85
CA THR A 257 -18.94 -52.59 9.88
C THR A 257 -19.47 -52.39 8.45
N GLN A 258 -20.66 -52.92 8.15
CA GLN A 258 -21.21 -52.89 6.79
C GLN A 258 -21.49 -51.45 6.34
N GLN A 259 -20.53 -50.83 5.65
CA GLN A 259 -20.67 -49.52 5.04
C GLN A 259 -21.84 -49.56 4.04
N SER A 260 -22.68 -48.52 4.05
CA SER A 260 -23.73 -48.42 3.04
C SER A 260 -23.12 -48.20 1.65
N SER A 261 -23.79 -48.71 0.61
CA SER A 261 -23.37 -48.51 -0.78
C SER A 261 -23.28 -47.02 -1.16
N LEU A 262 -24.10 -46.16 -0.53
CA LEU A 262 -24.04 -44.70 -0.65
C LEU A 262 -22.73 -44.12 -0.06
N GLN A 263 -22.29 -44.63 1.08
CA GLN A 263 -21.07 -44.18 1.75
C GLN A 263 -19.81 -44.65 1.00
N GLN A 264 -19.83 -45.86 0.43
CA GLN A 264 -18.79 -46.35 -0.48
C GLN A 264 -18.75 -45.54 -1.79
N LYS A 265 -19.92 -45.17 -2.35
CA LYS A 265 -20.01 -44.26 -3.50
C LYS A 265 -19.46 -42.87 -3.17
N TYR A 266 -19.75 -42.33 -1.98
CA TYR A 266 -19.18 -41.06 -1.51
C TYR A 266 -17.65 -41.16 -1.40
N GLN A 267 -17.13 -42.15 -0.68
CA GLN A 267 -15.69 -42.31 -0.42
C GLN A 267 -14.87 -42.54 -1.71
N SER A 268 -15.43 -43.23 -2.70
CA SER A 268 -14.78 -43.45 -4.02
C SER A 268 -14.82 -42.24 -4.97
N ASN A 269 -15.47 -41.14 -4.59
CA ASN A 269 -15.49 -39.88 -5.34
C ASN A 269 -14.73 -38.74 -4.65
N ILE A 270 -14.00 -39.02 -3.55
CA ILE A 270 -13.07 -38.08 -2.90
C ILE A 270 -11.74 -38.09 -3.66
N GLU A 271 -11.31 -36.94 -4.18
CA GLU A 271 -9.96 -36.74 -4.75
C GLU A 271 -8.96 -36.31 -3.66
N TYR A 272 -9.38 -35.43 -2.74
CA TYR A 272 -8.57 -34.96 -1.63
C TYR A 272 -9.41 -34.84 -0.35
N SER A 273 -8.80 -35.11 0.82
CA SER A 273 -9.47 -35.02 2.12
C SER A 273 -8.47 -34.52 3.17
N ILE A 274 -8.89 -33.55 3.98
CA ILE A 274 -8.09 -33.03 5.10
C ILE A 274 -8.96 -32.89 6.34
N ILE A 275 -8.40 -33.23 7.51
CA ILE A 275 -9.00 -32.99 8.82
C ILE A 275 -8.09 -32.03 9.59
N GLN A 276 -8.69 -31.01 10.21
CA GLN A 276 -7.98 -29.98 10.97
C GLN A 276 -8.64 -29.78 12.34
N SER A 277 -7.84 -29.83 13.40
CA SER A 277 -8.24 -29.38 14.74
C SER A 277 -7.59 -28.03 15.01
N HIS A 278 -8.39 -27.05 15.45
CA HIS A 278 -7.93 -25.75 15.91
C HIS A 278 -8.31 -25.63 17.39
N GLY A 279 -7.31 -25.50 18.26
CA GLY A 279 -7.50 -25.72 19.71
C GLY A 279 -7.61 -27.21 20.08
N GLY A 280 -7.71 -27.46 21.38
CA GLY A 280 -7.58 -28.80 21.96
C GLY A 280 -6.14 -29.16 22.31
N GLY A 281 -5.89 -29.54 23.56
CA GLY A 281 -4.56 -29.95 24.05
C GLY A 281 -4.11 -31.34 23.58
N THR A 282 -4.93 -32.02 22.78
CA THR A 282 -4.61 -33.30 22.14
C THR A 282 -4.74 -33.14 20.62
N PRO A 283 -3.65 -33.30 19.84
CA PRO A 283 -3.72 -33.32 18.39
C PRO A 283 -4.68 -34.38 17.86
N PHE A 284 -5.32 -34.12 16.73
CA PHE A 284 -6.23 -35.07 16.10
C PHE A 284 -5.53 -36.36 15.63
N TYR A 285 -6.16 -37.51 15.87
CA TYR A 285 -5.83 -38.80 15.27
C TYR A 285 -7.13 -39.58 14.97
N PRO A 286 -7.18 -40.42 13.93
CA PRO A 286 -8.32 -41.31 13.69
C PRO A 286 -8.63 -42.17 14.92
N GLY A 287 -9.91 -42.29 15.26
CA GLY A 287 -10.36 -42.97 16.49
C GLY A 287 -10.34 -42.12 17.76
N ILE A 288 -9.99 -40.83 17.71
CA ILE A 288 -10.28 -39.92 18.83
C ILE A 288 -11.79 -39.72 18.96
N THR A 289 -12.37 -40.12 20.09
CA THR A 289 -13.80 -39.91 20.35
C THR A 289 -14.10 -38.42 20.52
N LEU A 290 -15.29 -37.99 20.09
CA LEU A 290 -15.72 -36.58 20.22
C LEU A 290 -15.63 -36.08 21.67
N GLN A 291 -16.04 -36.91 22.64
CA GLN A 291 -15.91 -36.63 24.07
C GLN A 291 -14.46 -36.34 24.46
N LYS A 292 -13.51 -37.23 24.09
CA LYS A 292 -12.09 -37.07 24.45
C LYS A 292 -11.46 -35.83 23.79
N TRP A 293 -11.91 -35.48 22.59
CA TRP A 293 -11.54 -34.22 21.95
C TRP A 293 -12.09 -33.01 22.74
N GLN A 294 -13.39 -33.00 23.06
CA GLN A 294 -14.04 -31.93 23.85
C GLN A 294 -13.36 -31.73 25.21
N GLU A 295 -13.11 -32.81 25.95
CA GLU A 295 -12.41 -32.77 27.25
C GLU A 295 -11.02 -32.13 27.13
N SER A 296 -10.31 -32.33 26.01
CA SER A 296 -9.00 -31.74 25.76
C SER A 296 -9.02 -30.23 25.46
N THR A 297 -10.18 -29.63 25.15
CA THR A 297 -10.28 -28.19 24.82
C THR A 297 -10.03 -27.27 26.01
N ARG A 298 -10.21 -27.78 27.24
CA ARG A 298 -9.96 -27.02 28.46
C ARG A 298 -8.49 -26.55 28.51
N ASN A 299 -8.30 -25.26 28.77
CA ASN A 299 -6.99 -24.58 28.82
C ASN A 299 -6.17 -24.61 27.51
N ASN A 300 -6.79 -24.92 26.36
CA ASN A 300 -6.13 -24.98 25.04
C ASN A 300 -7.07 -24.36 23.98
N LEU A 301 -7.30 -23.05 24.11
CA LEU A 301 -8.34 -22.32 23.39
C LEU A 301 -7.73 -21.48 22.27
N VAL A 302 -8.46 -21.34 21.17
CA VAL A 302 -8.07 -20.50 20.03
C VAL A 302 -9.22 -19.57 19.63
N ALA A 303 -8.90 -18.52 18.88
CA ALA A 303 -9.91 -17.67 18.24
C ALA A 303 -10.57 -18.44 17.08
N ILE A 304 -11.81 -18.89 17.31
CA ILE A 304 -12.66 -19.63 16.37
C ILE A 304 -13.60 -18.71 15.57
N ASP A 305 -13.76 -17.45 15.98
CA ASP A 305 -14.09 -16.34 15.09
C ASP A 305 -13.43 -15.04 15.60
N ARG A 306 -13.38 -14.02 14.74
CA ARG A 306 -12.80 -12.69 14.99
C ARG A 306 -13.75 -11.63 14.46
N ALA A 307 -13.90 -10.54 15.20
CA ALA A 307 -14.48 -9.28 14.73
C ALA A 307 -13.56 -8.10 15.09
N GLY A 308 -13.69 -6.99 14.36
CA GLY A 308 -12.77 -5.86 14.45
C GLY A 308 -13.27 -4.66 13.68
N PHE A 309 -12.45 -3.61 13.63
CA PHE A 309 -12.68 -2.42 12.80
C PHE A 309 -11.43 -2.07 11.98
N PRO A 310 -11.54 -1.35 10.85
CA PRO A 310 -10.39 -0.88 10.08
C PRO A 310 -9.36 -0.10 10.93
N LEU A 311 -8.06 -0.29 10.63
CA LEU A 311 -6.95 0.18 11.48
C LEU A 311 -6.98 1.70 11.77
N HIS A 312 -7.43 2.50 10.80
CA HIS A 312 -7.52 3.96 10.92
C HIS A 312 -8.56 4.44 11.94
N TYR A 313 -9.55 3.61 12.32
CA TYR A 313 -10.59 3.96 13.31
C TYR A 313 -9.99 4.32 14.68
N PHE A 314 -8.87 3.66 15.04
CA PHE A 314 -8.15 3.86 16.30
C PHE A 314 -7.19 5.06 16.27
N ILE A 315 -7.11 5.79 15.15
CA ILE A 315 -6.32 7.02 14.97
C ILE A 315 -7.28 8.22 15.05
N ASN A 316 -7.60 8.65 16.28
CA ASN A 316 -8.57 9.70 16.53
C ASN A 316 -8.11 10.64 17.68
N THR A 317 -8.85 11.72 17.91
CA THR A 317 -8.47 12.75 18.91
C THR A 317 -8.48 12.26 20.35
N ASN A 318 -9.18 11.16 20.64
CA ASN A 318 -9.28 10.61 21.99
C ASN A 318 -8.08 9.70 22.29
N THR A 319 -7.61 8.95 21.28
CA THR A 319 -6.39 8.12 21.39
C THR A 319 -5.09 8.92 21.20
N PHE A 320 -5.14 10.10 20.55
CA PHE A 320 -3.99 10.99 20.35
C PHE A 320 -4.25 12.44 20.80
N PRO A 321 -4.48 12.70 22.10
CA PRO A 321 -4.69 14.06 22.64
C PRO A 321 -3.42 14.94 22.57
N ASP A 322 -2.24 14.32 22.44
CA ASP A 322 -0.95 15.01 22.24
C ASP A 322 -0.77 15.65 20.85
N LEU A 323 -1.72 15.46 19.91
CA LEU A 323 -1.60 15.88 18.52
C LEU A 323 -2.74 16.84 18.12
N PRO A 324 -2.47 17.84 17.25
CA PRO A 324 -3.54 18.70 16.73
C PRO A 324 -4.58 17.90 15.95
N GLN A 325 -5.87 18.14 16.21
CA GLN A 325 -6.99 17.45 15.53
C GLN A 325 -6.87 17.40 13.99
N PRO A 326 -6.50 18.49 13.28
CA PRO A 326 -6.30 18.42 11.82
C PRO A 326 -5.17 17.47 11.42
N THR A 327 -4.10 17.39 12.21
CA THR A 327 -2.97 16.47 11.96
C THR A 327 -3.40 15.02 12.15
N VAL A 328 -4.14 14.70 13.22
CA VAL A 328 -4.67 13.34 13.45
C VAL A 328 -5.57 12.90 12.28
N GLY A 329 -6.47 13.79 11.82
CA GLY A 329 -7.32 13.53 10.65
C GLY A 329 -6.52 13.24 9.37
N LYS A 330 -5.47 14.02 9.08
CA LYS A 330 -4.57 13.76 7.94
C LYS A 330 -3.87 12.40 8.07
N VAL A 331 -3.42 12.00 9.26
CA VAL A 331 -2.78 10.68 9.47
C VAL A 331 -3.76 9.56 9.21
N ALA A 332 -4.98 9.63 9.75
CA ALA A 332 -6.03 8.64 9.51
C ALA A 332 -6.35 8.50 8.01
N VAL A 333 -6.48 9.61 7.28
CA VAL A 333 -6.66 9.62 5.80
C VAL A 333 -5.47 9.02 5.06
N THR A 334 -4.23 9.28 5.49
CA THR A 334 -3.03 8.70 4.85
C THR A 334 -2.96 7.19 5.07
N VAL A 335 -3.39 6.70 6.24
CA VAL A 335 -3.50 5.26 6.54
C VAL A 335 -4.66 4.60 5.78
N ILE A 336 -5.81 5.28 5.61
CA ILE A 336 -6.90 4.83 4.72
C ILE A 336 -6.35 4.60 3.30
N GLN A 337 -5.65 5.60 2.74
CA GLN A 337 -5.08 5.51 1.38
C GLN A 337 -4.09 4.34 1.24
N ALA A 338 -3.26 4.08 2.26
CA ALA A 338 -2.36 2.93 2.27
C ALA A 338 -3.11 1.57 2.31
N ILE A 339 -4.21 1.48 3.06
CA ILE A 339 -5.07 0.28 3.09
C ILE A 339 -5.77 0.09 1.74
N GLU A 340 -6.37 1.14 1.18
CA GLU A 340 -6.98 1.07 -0.16
C GLU A 340 -5.97 0.63 -1.21
N GLN A 341 -4.75 1.16 -1.16
CA GLN A 341 -3.66 0.81 -2.07
C GLN A 341 -3.29 -0.68 -1.98
N TYR A 342 -3.24 -1.24 -0.77
CA TYR A 342 -2.99 -2.67 -0.55
C TYR A 342 -4.09 -3.56 -1.13
N TYR A 343 -5.37 -3.17 -1.01
CA TYR A 343 -6.48 -3.88 -1.65
C TYR A 343 -6.41 -3.75 -3.19
N LYS A 344 -6.17 -2.55 -3.74
CA LYS A 344 -6.12 -2.30 -5.20
C LYS A 344 -5.03 -3.13 -5.88
N VAL A 345 -3.79 -3.10 -5.38
CA VAL A 345 -2.66 -3.86 -5.95
C VAL A 345 -2.89 -5.39 -5.93
N ASN A 346 -3.70 -5.87 -4.99
CA ASN A 346 -4.07 -7.29 -4.87
C ASN A 346 -5.45 -7.63 -5.44
N THR A 347 -6.12 -6.67 -6.07
CA THR A 347 -7.35 -6.90 -6.83
C THR A 347 -6.94 -7.47 -8.19
N ARG A 348 -7.36 -8.70 -8.49
CA ARG A 348 -7.12 -9.40 -9.76
C ARG A 348 -8.47 -9.68 -10.45
N PRO A 349 -9.08 -8.68 -11.13
CA PRO A 349 -10.19 -8.90 -12.03
C PRO A 349 -9.85 -9.89 -13.16
N GLY A 350 -10.83 -10.67 -13.59
CA GLY A 350 -10.75 -11.57 -14.74
C GLY A 350 -11.89 -12.56 -14.74
N CYS A 351 -12.07 -13.32 -15.83
CA CYS A 351 -13.11 -14.34 -15.89
C CYS A 351 -12.92 -15.43 -14.82
N VAL A 352 -13.91 -15.62 -13.95
CA VAL A 352 -13.88 -16.62 -12.86
C VAL A 352 -14.66 -17.91 -13.14
N ASP A 353 -15.44 -17.97 -14.23
CA ASP A 353 -16.12 -19.21 -14.65
C ASP A 353 -15.12 -20.23 -15.22
N ILE A 354 -14.97 -21.35 -14.53
CA ILE A 354 -14.07 -22.47 -14.87
C ILE A 354 -14.43 -23.08 -16.24
N ASN A 355 -15.68 -22.95 -16.70
CA ASN A 355 -16.15 -23.50 -17.97
C ASN A 355 -15.85 -22.59 -19.17
N SER A 356 -15.48 -21.32 -18.95
CA SER A 356 -15.14 -20.38 -20.02
C SER A 356 -13.73 -20.63 -20.56
N LYS A 357 -13.57 -20.51 -21.88
CA LYS A 357 -12.25 -20.50 -22.53
C LYS A 357 -11.35 -19.33 -22.09
N ASN A 358 -11.92 -18.26 -21.54
CA ASN A 358 -11.15 -17.14 -20.99
C ASN A 358 -10.86 -17.29 -19.48
N PHE A 359 -11.12 -18.46 -18.87
CA PHE A 359 -10.96 -18.67 -17.43
C PHE A 359 -9.58 -18.25 -16.91
N ASN A 360 -9.59 -17.46 -15.83
CA ASN A 360 -8.41 -16.92 -15.20
C ASN A 360 -8.24 -17.46 -13.78
N PHE A 361 -7.44 -18.52 -13.65
CA PHE A 361 -7.07 -19.09 -12.36
C PHE A 361 -6.39 -18.07 -11.41
N GLN A 362 -5.77 -17.01 -11.92
CA GLN A 362 -5.15 -15.96 -11.09
C GLN A 362 -6.15 -14.87 -10.65
N ALA A 363 -7.34 -14.78 -11.27
CA ALA A 363 -8.36 -13.80 -10.94
C ALA A 363 -9.04 -14.12 -9.60
N ASN A 364 -9.28 -13.10 -8.77
CA ASN A 364 -9.96 -13.23 -7.48
C ASN A 364 -11.31 -12.48 -7.42
N ILE A 365 -11.63 -11.69 -8.44
CA ILE A 365 -12.88 -10.95 -8.63
C ILE A 365 -13.32 -11.13 -10.10
N ASP A 366 -14.62 -11.30 -10.34
CA ASP A 366 -15.16 -11.33 -11.71
C ASP A 366 -15.07 -9.95 -12.38
N ASP A 367 -14.65 -9.91 -13.64
CA ASP A 367 -14.74 -8.73 -14.50
C ASP A 367 -15.77 -8.88 -15.64
N SER A 368 -16.48 -10.02 -15.65
CA SER A 368 -17.45 -10.43 -16.66
C SER A 368 -16.87 -10.51 -18.09
N SER A 369 -15.54 -10.72 -18.23
CA SER A 369 -14.86 -10.93 -19.52
C SER A 369 -14.98 -12.35 -20.10
N CYS A 370 -15.75 -13.23 -19.44
CA CYS A 370 -15.90 -14.64 -19.80
C CYS A 370 -16.49 -14.87 -21.20
N GLU A 371 -17.31 -13.94 -21.69
CA GLU A 371 -17.92 -13.99 -23.03
C GLU A 371 -17.74 -12.68 -23.80
N GLY A 372 -17.95 -12.73 -25.12
CA GLY A 372 -18.01 -11.53 -25.97
C GLY A 372 -17.46 -11.69 -27.39
N PRO A 373 -17.55 -10.65 -28.23
CA PRO A 373 -17.01 -10.66 -29.58
C PRO A 373 -15.48 -10.73 -29.57
N ALA A 374 -14.89 -11.42 -30.54
CA ALA A 374 -13.43 -11.39 -30.72
C ALA A 374 -13.04 -10.14 -31.53
N THR A 375 -12.14 -9.33 -30.97
CA THR A 375 -11.65 -8.09 -31.60
C THR A 375 -10.27 -8.33 -32.24
N ASN A 376 -10.11 -7.94 -33.51
CA ASN A 376 -8.81 -7.93 -34.20
C ASN A 376 -7.99 -6.73 -33.73
N LEU A 377 -7.16 -6.92 -32.71
CA LEU A 377 -6.34 -5.89 -32.09
C LEU A 377 -4.90 -5.93 -32.61
N SER A 378 -4.24 -4.77 -32.64
CA SER A 378 -2.83 -4.65 -33.04
C SER A 378 -2.07 -3.67 -32.15
N PHE A 379 -0.76 -3.90 -32.04
CA PHE A 379 0.16 -3.21 -31.15
C PHE A 379 1.26 -2.54 -31.96
N GLY A 380 1.40 -1.21 -31.84
CA GLY A 380 2.38 -0.42 -32.60
C GLY A 380 3.72 -0.19 -31.88
N GLY A 381 3.99 -0.93 -30.79
CA GLY A 381 5.19 -0.77 -29.97
C GLY A 381 5.02 0.16 -28.77
N VAL A 382 6.14 0.47 -28.11
CA VAL A 382 6.25 1.37 -26.95
C VAL A 382 7.43 2.33 -27.13
N TYR A 383 7.44 3.42 -26.37
CA TYR A 383 8.62 4.28 -26.20
C TYR A 383 8.59 5.02 -24.86
N GLN A 384 9.74 5.53 -24.43
CA GLN A 384 9.92 6.26 -23.18
C GLN A 384 10.67 7.57 -23.42
N GLN A 385 10.00 8.71 -23.20
CA GLN A 385 10.61 10.03 -23.22
C GLN A 385 11.15 10.37 -21.83
N CYS A 386 12.36 10.94 -21.76
CA CYS A 386 12.91 11.50 -20.52
C CYS A 386 13.05 13.02 -20.62
N ILE A 387 12.54 13.72 -19.61
CA ILE A 387 12.59 15.17 -19.49
C ILE A 387 13.43 15.51 -18.24
N PRO A 388 14.63 16.12 -18.38
CA PRO A 388 15.46 16.45 -17.23
C PRO A 388 14.82 17.58 -16.41
N ILE A 389 14.61 17.34 -15.12
CA ILE A 389 14.13 18.37 -14.16
C ILE A 389 15.35 19.16 -13.66
N ASN A 390 16.42 18.45 -13.29
CA ASN A 390 17.70 19.05 -12.97
C ASN A 390 18.64 19.01 -14.19
N ARG A 391 19.55 19.99 -14.32
CA ARG A 391 20.48 20.10 -15.47
C ARG A 391 21.52 18.95 -15.56
N ASP A 392 21.79 18.30 -14.44
CA ASP A 392 22.70 17.16 -14.26
C ASP A 392 22.04 15.79 -14.52
N ALA A 393 20.75 15.76 -14.87
CA ALA A 393 19.99 14.54 -15.13
C ALA A 393 20.29 13.86 -16.49
N GLY A 394 21.23 14.37 -17.29
CA GLY A 394 21.62 13.79 -18.59
C GLY A 394 21.87 12.27 -18.56
N PRO A 395 22.75 11.75 -17.70
CA PRO A 395 23.03 10.31 -17.63
C PRO A 395 21.85 9.46 -17.10
N LEU A 396 20.87 10.09 -16.42
CA LEU A 396 19.63 9.42 -16.02
C LEU A 396 18.70 9.27 -17.24
N CYS A 397 18.64 10.27 -18.11
CA CYS A 397 17.92 10.18 -19.38
C CYS A 397 18.58 9.26 -20.40
N GLU A 398 19.91 9.21 -20.47
CA GLU A 398 20.64 8.28 -21.34
C GLU A 398 20.35 6.82 -21.01
N ALA A 399 20.19 6.48 -19.72
CA ALA A 399 19.80 5.14 -19.29
C ALA A 399 18.31 4.83 -19.56
N LEU A 400 17.41 5.78 -19.27
CA LEU A 400 15.95 5.55 -19.18
C LEU A 400 15.13 5.95 -20.41
N ALA A 401 15.69 6.72 -21.35
CA ALA A 401 15.02 6.99 -22.62
C ALA A 401 15.07 5.76 -23.52
N GLU A 402 13.97 5.49 -24.22
CA GLU A 402 13.82 4.37 -25.14
C GLU A 402 12.98 4.82 -26.35
N LYS A 403 13.43 4.50 -27.56
CA LYS A 403 12.75 4.86 -28.82
C LYS A 403 11.93 3.68 -29.35
N ASN A 404 10.84 3.95 -30.07
CA ASN A 404 10.05 2.91 -30.71
C ASN A 404 10.89 2.28 -31.85
N PRO A 405 11.15 0.96 -31.87
CA PRO A 405 12.05 0.39 -32.88
C PRO A 405 11.52 0.41 -34.32
N ASP A 406 10.23 0.68 -34.56
CA ASP A 406 9.64 0.81 -35.91
C ASP A 406 9.84 2.23 -36.49
N THR A 407 9.81 3.27 -35.66
CA THR A 407 10.02 4.66 -36.10
C THR A 407 11.45 5.16 -35.90
N GLY A 408 12.23 4.50 -35.03
CA GLY A 408 13.53 4.98 -34.58
C GLY A 408 13.44 6.25 -33.71
N ASP A 409 12.25 6.58 -33.19
CA ASP A 409 12.00 7.82 -32.46
C ASP A 409 10.93 7.70 -31.36
N PHE A 410 10.64 8.79 -30.64
CA PHE A 410 9.66 8.83 -29.56
C PHE A 410 8.23 9.04 -30.09
N SER A 411 7.81 8.21 -31.05
CA SER A 411 6.58 8.37 -31.83
C SER A 411 5.95 7.04 -32.26
N CYS A 412 4.67 7.09 -32.64
CA CYS A 412 3.95 5.99 -33.27
C CYS A 412 3.85 6.22 -34.79
N ARG A 413 3.97 5.16 -35.57
CA ARG A 413 3.75 5.16 -37.01
C ARG A 413 2.25 5.18 -37.34
N PRO A 414 1.75 6.03 -38.26
CA PRO A 414 0.36 5.97 -38.70
C PRO A 414 0.01 4.58 -39.27
N PRO A 415 -1.17 3.98 -38.94
CA PRO A 415 -2.31 4.59 -38.27
C PRO A 415 -2.32 4.49 -36.73
N TYR A 416 -1.24 4.02 -36.09
CA TYR A 416 -1.19 3.89 -34.62
C TYR A 416 -1.09 5.25 -33.92
N THR A 417 -1.84 5.42 -32.84
CA THR A 417 -1.88 6.61 -32.00
C THR A 417 -1.18 6.38 -30.66
N PRO A 418 -0.40 7.36 -30.15
CA PRO A 418 0.27 7.24 -28.85
C PRO A 418 -0.71 7.40 -27.70
N THR A 419 -0.62 6.49 -26.73
CA THR A 419 -1.35 6.53 -25.46
C THR A 419 -0.34 6.66 -24.33
N LEU A 420 -0.39 7.74 -23.54
CA LEU A 420 0.43 7.90 -22.34
C LEU A 420 0.01 6.84 -21.32
N LEU A 421 0.94 6.00 -20.88
CA LEU A 421 0.68 4.94 -19.90
C LEU A 421 1.01 5.36 -18.47
N ARG A 422 2.13 6.05 -18.28
CA ARG A 422 2.65 6.45 -16.96
C ARG A 422 3.54 7.69 -17.12
N SER A 423 3.37 8.67 -16.23
CA SER A 423 4.31 9.77 -16.04
C SER A 423 4.85 9.75 -14.61
N GLU A 424 6.15 9.54 -14.46
CA GLU A 424 6.81 9.28 -13.16
C GLU A 424 8.10 10.10 -13.00
N VAL A 425 8.38 10.58 -11.78
CA VAL A 425 9.61 11.31 -11.47
C VAL A 425 10.62 10.36 -10.86
N ARG A 426 11.74 10.16 -11.55
CA ARG A 426 12.85 9.33 -11.08
C ARG A 426 13.96 10.21 -10.52
N GLN A 427 14.51 9.77 -9.40
CA GLN A 427 15.61 10.40 -8.68
C GLN A 427 16.77 9.42 -8.58
N GLN A 428 17.99 9.92 -8.76
CA GLN A 428 19.21 9.14 -8.57
C GLN A 428 20.19 9.91 -7.70
N GLY A 429 20.53 9.32 -6.55
CA GLY A 429 21.60 9.83 -5.69
C GLY A 429 22.97 9.51 -6.28
N TYR A 430 23.90 10.45 -6.14
CA TYR A 430 25.30 10.29 -6.53
C TYR A 430 26.19 11.14 -5.63
N THR A 431 27.40 10.67 -5.33
CA THR A 431 28.39 11.45 -4.57
C THR A 431 29.35 12.16 -5.53
N LEU A 432 29.75 13.37 -5.15
CA LEU A 432 30.91 14.05 -5.73
C LEU A 432 31.90 14.35 -4.61
N TYR A 433 33.10 13.80 -4.73
CA TYR A 433 34.25 14.24 -3.95
C TYR A 433 34.62 15.65 -4.38
N GLN A 434 34.43 16.63 -3.49
CA GLN A 434 34.67 18.04 -3.76
C GLN A 434 35.67 18.59 -2.75
N CYS A 435 36.68 19.31 -3.24
CA CYS A 435 37.68 19.98 -2.43
C CYS A 435 37.58 21.50 -2.62
N HIS A 436 37.52 22.24 -1.52
CA HIS A 436 37.69 23.69 -1.51
C HIS A 436 38.90 24.07 -0.66
N ARG A 437 39.49 25.24 -0.93
CA ARG A 437 40.57 25.78 -0.11
C ARG A 437 39.99 26.64 0.99
N GLU A 438 40.00 26.11 2.22
CA GLU A 438 39.76 26.94 3.40
C GLU A 438 41.03 27.73 3.75
N SER A 439 40.83 28.86 4.42
CA SER A 439 41.91 29.80 4.76
C SER A 439 41.92 30.00 6.27
N TYR A 440 43.06 29.75 6.91
CA TYR A 440 43.19 29.76 8.36
C TYR A 440 44.43 30.52 8.82
N HIS A 441 44.38 31.06 10.04
CA HIS A 441 45.48 31.82 10.62
C HIS A 441 46.59 30.90 11.13
N CYS A 442 47.84 31.24 10.81
CA CYS A 442 49.01 30.43 11.13
C CYS A 442 50.23 31.31 11.46
N GLY A 443 51.31 30.68 11.94
CA GLY A 443 52.53 31.36 12.37
C GLY A 443 52.43 32.00 13.77
N PHE A 444 53.54 32.58 14.24
CA PHE A 444 53.58 33.26 15.53
C PHE A 444 52.60 34.45 15.54
N LEU A 445 51.76 34.53 16.57
CA LEU A 445 50.65 35.50 16.70
C LEU A 445 49.58 35.46 15.58
N GLY A 446 49.56 34.44 14.72
CA GLY A 446 48.50 34.23 13.72
C GLY A 446 48.52 35.20 12.52
N TRP A 447 49.62 35.91 12.31
CA TRP A 447 49.74 36.94 11.27
C TRP A 447 49.91 36.41 9.84
N SER A 448 50.17 35.12 9.65
CA SER A 448 50.18 34.49 8.33
C SER A 448 48.82 33.87 8.01
N THR A 449 48.41 33.90 6.74
CA THR A 449 47.27 33.12 6.25
C THR A 449 47.78 31.87 5.55
N CYS A 450 47.38 30.71 6.04
CA CYS A 450 47.64 29.40 5.43
C CYS A 450 46.37 28.92 4.71
N HIS A 451 46.52 27.99 3.77
CA HIS A 451 45.41 27.36 3.06
C HIS A 451 45.45 25.85 3.25
N GLU A 452 44.31 25.26 3.59
CA GLU A 452 44.13 23.81 3.67
C GLU A 452 43.09 23.38 2.63
N SER A 453 43.33 22.26 1.95
CA SER A 453 42.35 21.67 1.03
C SER A 453 41.40 20.77 1.82
N VAL A 454 40.29 21.36 2.29
CA VAL A 454 39.21 20.61 2.91
C VAL A 454 38.44 19.91 1.80
N CYS A 455 38.34 18.59 1.88
CA CYS A 455 37.65 17.76 0.90
C CYS A 455 36.52 16.97 1.57
N GLN A 456 35.36 16.93 0.93
CA GLN A 456 34.17 16.26 1.44
C GLN A 456 33.45 15.52 0.30
N ASP A 457 32.95 14.32 0.59
CA ASP A 457 31.99 13.63 -0.26
C ASP A 457 30.60 14.27 -0.11
N ASN A 458 30.25 15.12 -1.07
CA ASN A 458 28.96 15.78 -1.10
C ASN A 458 27.95 14.92 -1.86
N TYR A 459 26.82 14.59 -1.21
CA TYR A 459 25.75 13.79 -1.78
C TYR A 459 24.76 14.67 -2.53
N TYR A 460 24.55 14.38 -3.80
CA TYR A 460 23.64 15.08 -4.71
C TYR A 460 22.55 14.14 -5.22
N VAL A 461 21.42 14.71 -5.63
CA VAL A 461 20.33 13.95 -6.27
C VAL A 461 19.92 14.63 -7.58
N ARG A 462 20.13 13.93 -8.69
CA ARG A 462 19.60 14.32 -10.00
C ARG A 462 18.19 13.77 -10.19
N SER A 463 17.32 14.52 -10.88
CA SER A 463 15.95 14.07 -11.15
C SER A 463 15.47 14.38 -12.56
N ALA A 464 14.61 13.48 -13.07
CA ALA A 464 13.99 13.58 -14.38
C ALA A 464 12.57 13.00 -14.36
N GLN A 465 11.70 13.50 -15.24
CA GLN A 465 10.37 12.97 -15.48
C GLN A 465 10.40 12.01 -16.67
N ILE A 466 9.91 10.79 -16.48
CA ILE A 466 9.85 9.74 -17.50
C ILE A 466 8.40 9.55 -17.92
N ASN A 467 8.13 9.72 -19.22
CA ASN A 467 6.82 9.54 -19.83
C ASN A 467 6.85 8.29 -20.71
N THR A 468 6.18 7.23 -20.26
CA THR A 468 6.09 5.95 -20.98
C THR A 468 4.81 5.91 -21.81
N TYR A 469 4.93 5.63 -23.10
CA TYR A 469 3.84 5.56 -24.06
C TYR A 469 3.75 4.19 -24.71
N TRP A 470 2.54 3.82 -25.15
CA TRP A 470 2.31 2.68 -26.04
C TRP A 470 1.46 3.08 -27.24
N CYS A 471 1.66 2.38 -28.36
CA CYS A 471 1.01 2.68 -29.62
C CYS A 471 -0.14 1.70 -29.87
N SER A 472 -1.36 2.23 -30.06
CA SER A 472 -2.59 1.46 -30.28
C SER A 472 -3.32 1.95 -31.53
N VAL A 473 -4.21 1.15 -32.09
CA VAL A 473 -5.08 1.54 -33.22
C VAL A 473 -6.50 1.08 -32.95
N ASN A 474 -7.48 1.97 -33.15
CA ASN A 474 -8.88 1.68 -32.93
C ASN A 474 -9.55 1.27 -34.27
N GLY A 475 -9.96 0.01 -34.37
CA GLY A 475 -10.45 -0.61 -35.62
C GLY A 475 -9.45 -1.59 -36.23
N LYS A 476 -9.71 -2.09 -37.45
CA LYS A 476 -8.84 -3.08 -38.10
C LYS A 476 -7.52 -2.43 -38.53
N ALA A 477 -6.41 -2.88 -37.95
CA ALA A 477 -5.07 -2.55 -38.43
C ALA A 477 -4.83 -3.13 -39.85
N PRO A 478 -3.94 -2.52 -40.65
CA PRO A 478 -3.41 -3.17 -41.85
C PRO A 478 -2.71 -4.49 -41.48
N ASP A 479 -2.85 -5.50 -42.32
CA ASP A 479 -2.31 -6.83 -42.03
C ASP A 479 -0.77 -6.78 -41.96
N ASN A 480 -0.18 -7.48 -40.98
CA ASN A 480 1.27 -7.51 -40.66
C ASN A 480 1.94 -6.12 -40.43
N SER A 481 1.20 -5.12 -39.95
CA SER A 481 1.70 -3.74 -39.75
C SER A 481 2.13 -3.38 -38.32
N GLY A 482 2.19 -4.34 -37.40
CA GLY A 482 2.45 -4.09 -35.98
C GLY A 482 3.57 -4.95 -35.41
N TYR A 483 3.61 -5.04 -34.08
CA TYR A 483 4.47 -5.94 -33.33
C TYR A 483 3.68 -7.14 -32.81
N LEU A 484 4.22 -8.33 -33.05
CA LEU A 484 3.96 -9.52 -32.24
C LEU A 484 4.44 -9.25 -30.81
N PHE A 485 3.61 -9.58 -29.82
CA PHE A 485 3.94 -9.48 -28.41
C PHE A 485 4.40 -10.85 -27.87
N GLY A 486 5.54 -10.87 -27.18
CA GLY A 486 6.22 -12.07 -26.67
C GLY A 486 6.40 -12.07 -25.15
N GLY A 487 5.50 -11.39 -24.42
CA GLY A 487 5.53 -11.29 -22.96
C GLY A 487 6.30 -10.07 -22.42
N ILE A 488 6.26 -9.93 -21.09
CA ILE A 488 6.98 -8.91 -20.31
C ILE A 488 7.76 -9.63 -19.20
N TYR A 489 8.94 -9.13 -18.86
CA TYR A 489 9.71 -9.58 -17.69
C TYR A 489 10.41 -8.42 -16.98
N SER A 490 11.07 -8.70 -15.86
CA SER A 490 11.83 -7.70 -15.09
C SER A 490 12.98 -8.36 -14.31
N PRO A 491 13.79 -7.60 -13.54
CA PRO A 491 14.76 -8.18 -12.61
C PRO A 491 14.13 -9.07 -11.53
N SER A 492 12.83 -8.91 -11.23
CA SER A 492 12.08 -9.68 -10.23
C SER A 492 11.04 -10.66 -10.82
N ILE A 493 10.55 -10.43 -12.05
CA ILE A 493 9.46 -11.18 -12.69
C ILE A 493 9.99 -11.94 -13.92
N LEU A 494 9.65 -13.22 -14.05
CA LEU A 494 9.99 -14.05 -15.22
C LEU A 494 8.98 -13.81 -16.36
N ASN A 495 9.41 -13.95 -17.61
CA ASN A 495 8.49 -14.01 -18.74
C ASN A 495 7.74 -15.36 -18.71
N PRO A 496 6.40 -15.41 -18.57
CA PRO A 496 5.67 -16.67 -18.49
C PRO A 496 5.84 -17.58 -19.72
N LEU A 497 6.10 -17.00 -20.90
CA LEU A 497 6.29 -17.75 -22.15
C LEU A 497 7.64 -18.47 -22.26
N THR A 498 8.65 -18.03 -21.49
CA THR A 498 10.00 -18.65 -21.49
C THR A 498 10.38 -19.23 -20.13
N ASN A 499 9.63 -18.91 -19.07
CA ASN A 499 9.98 -19.13 -17.66
C ASN A 499 11.38 -18.62 -17.28
N THR A 500 11.87 -17.59 -17.98
CA THR A 500 13.17 -16.94 -17.73
C THR A 500 13.06 -15.41 -17.85
N LYS A 501 14.13 -14.69 -17.50
CA LYS A 501 14.23 -13.23 -17.64
C LYS A 501 14.73 -12.83 -19.04
N ASN A 502 14.14 -13.44 -20.07
CA ASN A 502 14.52 -13.29 -21.49
C ASN A 502 13.29 -13.34 -22.40
N CYS A 503 13.44 -12.78 -23.60
CA CYS A 503 12.45 -12.90 -24.67
C CYS A 503 12.48 -14.26 -25.38
N PRO A 504 11.38 -14.67 -26.05
CA PRO A 504 11.36 -15.84 -26.92
C PRO A 504 12.28 -15.67 -28.15
N PRO A 505 12.63 -16.76 -28.86
CA PRO A 505 13.40 -16.69 -30.10
C PRO A 505 12.76 -15.76 -31.13
N ASN A 506 13.57 -14.92 -31.78
CA ASN A 506 13.17 -13.89 -32.75
C ASN A 506 12.39 -12.69 -32.18
N PHE A 507 12.37 -12.48 -30.86
CA PHE A 507 11.85 -11.27 -30.21
C PHE A 507 13.00 -10.43 -29.64
N ILE A 508 12.93 -9.11 -29.81
CA ILE A 508 13.84 -8.14 -29.20
C ILE A 508 13.28 -7.63 -27.86
N PRO A 509 14.12 -7.47 -26.81
CA PRO A 509 13.72 -6.81 -25.57
C PRO A 509 13.82 -5.29 -25.73
N VAL A 510 12.70 -4.59 -25.50
CA VAL A 510 12.62 -3.11 -25.48
C VAL A 510 12.40 -2.67 -24.03
N LYS A 511 13.08 -1.60 -23.57
CA LYS A 511 12.86 -1.08 -22.21
C LYS A 511 11.43 -0.57 -22.04
N PHE A 512 10.89 -0.81 -20.86
CA PHE A 512 9.51 -0.46 -20.54
C PHE A 512 9.41 -0.12 -19.05
N LEU A 513 9.09 1.14 -18.70
CA LEU A 513 9.09 1.66 -17.32
C LEU A 513 10.49 1.67 -16.67
N SER A 514 10.72 2.59 -15.72
CA SER A 514 12.09 2.84 -15.22
C SER A 514 12.58 1.89 -14.11
N ASP A 515 11.79 0.90 -13.71
CA ASP A 515 12.23 -0.16 -12.78
C ASP A 515 12.78 -1.40 -13.52
N GLY A 516 13.14 -1.24 -14.80
CA GLY A 516 13.85 -2.23 -15.59
C GLY A 516 12.97 -3.35 -16.15
N GLN A 517 11.66 -3.13 -16.28
CA GLN A 517 10.81 -4.07 -17.01
C GLN A 517 11.18 -4.01 -18.51
N MET A 518 11.07 -5.15 -19.17
CA MET A 518 11.39 -5.32 -20.59
C MET A 518 10.17 -5.94 -21.28
N ILE A 519 9.75 -5.35 -22.39
CA ILE A 519 8.68 -5.89 -23.24
C ILE A 519 9.29 -6.55 -24.47
N CYS A 520 8.85 -7.77 -24.76
CA CYS A 520 9.36 -8.56 -25.87
C CYS A 520 8.52 -8.34 -27.12
N VAL A 521 9.14 -7.84 -28.19
CA VAL A 521 8.44 -7.49 -29.44
C VAL A 521 9.12 -8.13 -30.65
N SER A 522 8.35 -8.48 -31.68
CA SER A 522 8.88 -8.97 -32.96
C SER A 522 8.05 -8.49 -34.15
N ASN A 523 8.70 -8.14 -35.25
CA ASN A 523 8.09 -7.90 -36.55
C ASN A 523 8.29 -9.07 -37.52
N ASN A 524 8.90 -10.18 -37.06
CA ASN A 524 9.12 -11.38 -37.87
C ASN A 524 7.89 -12.29 -37.83
N TYR A 525 6.94 -12.03 -38.74
CA TYR A 525 5.68 -12.78 -38.84
C TYR A 525 5.84 -14.24 -39.31
N GLU A 526 6.97 -14.61 -39.90
CA GLU A 526 7.22 -15.99 -40.36
C GLU A 526 7.64 -16.92 -39.21
N THR A 527 8.49 -16.43 -38.30
CA THR A 527 9.12 -17.27 -37.25
C THR A 527 8.77 -16.85 -35.82
N GLY A 528 8.43 -15.57 -35.60
CA GLY A 528 8.02 -15.05 -34.29
C GLY A 528 6.60 -15.46 -33.91
N THR A 529 5.70 -15.65 -34.89
CA THR A 529 4.28 -15.95 -34.68
C THR A 529 4.05 -17.17 -33.78
N ARG A 530 4.93 -18.19 -33.84
CA ARG A 530 4.90 -19.38 -32.97
C ARG A 530 4.97 -19.07 -31.46
N PHE A 531 5.66 -17.99 -31.08
CA PHE A 531 5.81 -17.54 -29.69
C PHE A 531 5.09 -16.21 -29.42
N SER A 532 4.32 -15.72 -30.39
CA SER A 532 3.47 -14.54 -30.21
C SER A 532 2.20 -14.92 -29.48
N VAL A 533 1.68 -14.01 -28.66
CA VAL A 533 0.38 -14.17 -28.00
C VAL A 533 -0.51 -12.96 -28.29
N PRO A 534 -1.82 -13.15 -28.49
CA PRO A 534 -2.72 -12.03 -28.75
C PRO A 534 -2.71 -11.03 -27.60
N PHE A 535 -2.51 -9.75 -27.93
CA PHE A 535 -2.34 -8.65 -26.99
C PHE A 535 -3.55 -7.71 -27.04
N GLY A 536 -4.17 -7.50 -25.88
CA GLY A 536 -5.41 -6.72 -25.73
C GLY A 536 -5.21 -5.26 -25.31
N GLY A 537 -3.96 -4.81 -25.15
CA GLY A 537 -3.63 -3.44 -24.74
C GLY A 537 -2.93 -3.31 -23.39
N LEU A 538 -2.59 -2.07 -23.04
CA LEU A 538 -1.95 -1.64 -21.79
C LEU A 538 -2.79 -0.55 -21.12
N PHE A 539 -2.86 -0.57 -19.79
CA PHE A 539 -3.51 0.47 -18.98
C PHE A 539 -2.87 0.59 -17.60
N SER A 540 -3.20 1.62 -16.84
CA SER A 540 -2.56 1.91 -15.55
C SER A 540 -3.51 2.61 -14.58
N CYS A 541 -3.03 3.03 -13.41
CA CYS A 541 -3.77 3.94 -12.52
C CYS A 541 -4.02 5.35 -13.14
N GLN A 542 -3.25 5.75 -14.15
CA GLN A 542 -3.33 7.09 -14.79
C GLN A 542 -3.98 7.07 -16.18
N SER A 543 -4.21 5.89 -16.77
CA SER A 543 -4.56 5.74 -18.18
C SER A 543 -5.44 4.53 -18.43
N ASN A 544 -6.41 4.69 -19.33
CA ASN A 544 -7.39 3.67 -19.71
C ASN A 544 -6.91 2.90 -20.96
N ASN A 545 -7.54 1.76 -21.25
CA ASN A 545 -7.24 1.00 -22.47
C ASN A 545 -8.15 1.49 -23.63
N PRO A 546 -7.62 2.13 -24.69
CA PRO A 546 -8.44 2.58 -25.83
C PRO A 546 -9.13 1.41 -26.53
N LEU A 547 -8.50 0.22 -26.55
CA LEU A 547 -9.01 -1.00 -27.19
C LEU A 547 -10.19 -1.62 -26.43
N ALA A 548 -10.44 -1.21 -25.17
CA ALA A 548 -11.56 -1.64 -24.36
C ALA A 548 -12.63 -0.54 -24.21
N GLY A 549 -12.82 0.29 -25.25
CA GLY A 549 -13.76 1.42 -25.21
C GLY A 549 -13.29 2.58 -24.33
N ASN A 550 -11.97 2.77 -24.20
CA ASN A 550 -11.33 3.74 -23.31
C ASN A 550 -11.70 3.56 -21.82
N GLN A 551 -11.75 2.32 -21.34
CA GLN A 551 -12.04 1.96 -19.94
C GLN A 551 -10.83 1.26 -19.27
N ARG A 552 -10.78 1.22 -17.93
CA ARG A 552 -9.72 0.54 -17.14
C ARG A 552 -9.98 -0.98 -17.03
N ARG A 553 -10.13 -1.66 -18.16
CA ARG A 553 -10.33 -3.12 -18.24
C ARG A 553 -9.72 -3.70 -19.52
N CYS A 554 -9.73 -5.02 -19.63
CA CYS A 554 -9.40 -5.69 -20.88
C CYS A 554 -10.60 -5.74 -21.86
N PRO A 555 -10.34 -5.89 -23.17
CA PRO A 555 -11.36 -6.25 -24.14
C PRO A 555 -11.90 -7.67 -23.85
N PRO A 556 -13.12 -8.01 -24.28
CA PRO A 556 -13.67 -9.36 -24.08
C PRO A 556 -12.75 -10.46 -24.62
N LYS A 557 -12.71 -11.62 -23.93
CA LYS A 557 -11.78 -12.73 -24.19
C LYS A 557 -10.29 -12.46 -23.92
N PHE A 558 -9.93 -11.34 -23.29
CA PHE A 558 -8.58 -11.12 -22.75
C PHE A 558 -8.65 -11.00 -21.22
N SER A 559 -7.68 -11.57 -20.54
CA SER A 559 -7.46 -11.38 -19.10
C SER A 559 -6.44 -10.27 -18.85
N GLN A 560 -6.59 -9.58 -17.71
CA GLN A 560 -5.59 -8.63 -17.23
C GLN A 560 -4.50 -9.32 -16.39
N HIS A 561 -3.27 -8.89 -16.59
CA HIS A 561 -2.09 -9.34 -15.87
C HIS A 561 -1.27 -8.12 -15.41
N LEU A 562 -0.68 -8.21 -14.21
CA LEU A 562 0.14 -7.14 -13.64
C LEU A 562 1.55 -7.17 -14.24
N ALA A 563 1.97 -6.08 -14.88
CA ALA A 563 3.34 -5.93 -15.37
C ALA A 563 4.29 -5.48 -14.24
N THR A 564 3.88 -4.46 -13.48
CA THR A 564 4.60 -3.96 -12.29
C THR A 564 3.72 -2.96 -11.51
N VAL A 565 4.19 -2.52 -10.34
CA VAL A 565 3.69 -1.36 -9.60
C VAL A 565 4.82 -0.33 -9.51
N SER A 566 4.58 0.90 -9.95
CA SER A 566 5.56 2.00 -9.93
C SER A 566 5.05 3.18 -9.09
N ASP A 567 5.62 3.36 -7.90
CA ASP A 567 5.24 4.36 -6.90
C ASP A 567 3.71 4.41 -6.71
N GLY A 568 3.14 3.30 -6.24
CA GLY A 568 1.69 3.11 -6.05
C GLY A 568 0.85 2.94 -7.33
N CYS A 569 1.38 3.28 -8.51
CA CYS A 569 0.62 3.09 -9.75
C CYS A 569 0.76 1.64 -10.26
N GLU A 570 -0.34 0.91 -10.36
CA GLU A 570 -0.41 -0.36 -11.09
C GLU A 570 -0.27 -0.14 -12.60
N ILE A 571 0.46 -1.02 -13.30
CA ILE A 571 0.49 -1.10 -14.76
C ILE A 571 0.05 -2.51 -15.17
N LEU A 572 -1.01 -2.57 -15.96
CA LEU A 572 -1.74 -3.79 -16.34
C LEU A 572 -1.69 -3.98 -17.85
N TYR A 573 -1.54 -5.23 -18.29
CA TYR A 573 -1.56 -5.62 -19.71
C TYR A 573 -2.57 -6.73 -19.95
N CYS A 574 -3.12 -6.78 -21.17
CA CYS A 574 -4.13 -7.74 -21.57
C CYS A 574 -3.57 -8.81 -22.50
N VAL A 575 -3.81 -10.08 -22.20
CA VAL A 575 -3.48 -11.24 -23.07
C VAL A 575 -4.58 -12.29 -23.00
N GLN A 576 -4.62 -13.21 -23.96
CA GLN A 576 -5.53 -14.36 -23.88
C GLN A 576 -5.06 -15.38 -22.84
N SER A 577 -6.00 -15.82 -22.00
CA SER A 577 -5.74 -16.56 -20.76
C SER A 577 -4.99 -17.88 -20.94
N GLU A 578 -5.23 -18.59 -22.04
CA GLU A 578 -4.81 -19.99 -22.29
C GLU A 578 -3.31 -20.28 -22.10
N LEU A 579 -2.44 -19.26 -22.18
CA LEU A 579 -0.98 -19.37 -22.01
C LEU A 579 -0.43 -18.73 -20.72
N PHE A 580 -1.25 -18.03 -19.93
CA PHE A 580 -0.81 -17.21 -18.78
C PHE A 580 -1.50 -17.54 -17.46
N THR A 581 -2.52 -18.40 -17.46
CA THR A 581 -3.31 -18.70 -16.26
C THR A 581 -2.96 -20.05 -15.60
N GLY A 582 -2.12 -20.86 -16.23
CA GLY A 582 -1.61 -22.10 -15.63
C GLY A 582 -0.61 -21.89 -14.48
N GLY A 583 -0.35 -22.95 -13.71
CA GLY A 583 0.64 -22.98 -12.63
C GLY A 583 0.03 -22.98 -11.22
N ASP A 584 0.64 -22.23 -10.32
CA ASP A 584 0.18 -22.03 -8.94
C ASP A 584 -0.29 -20.59 -8.71
N LEU A 585 -1.09 -20.36 -7.67
CA LEU A 585 -1.62 -19.04 -7.36
C LEU A 585 -0.49 -18.07 -7.00
N LEU A 586 -0.37 -16.97 -7.74
CA LEU A 586 0.67 -15.97 -7.51
C LEU A 586 0.51 -15.36 -6.11
N PRO A 587 1.60 -15.19 -5.34
CA PRO A 587 1.55 -14.67 -3.98
C PRO A 587 0.96 -13.25 -3.92
N ILE A 588 0.58 -12.84 -2.72
CA ILE A 588 0.12 -11.48 -2.44
C ILE A 588 1.29 -10.48 -2.52
N HIS A 589 1.02 -9.28 -3.03
CA HIS A 589 1.97 -8.17 -3.03
C HIS A 589 1.85 -7.40 -1.72
N LEU A 590 2.86 -7.49 -0.86
CA LEU A 590 2.90 -6.77 0.42
C LEU A 590 3.44 -5.34 0.23
N PRO A 591 2.95 -4.35 1.01
CA PRO A 591 3.53 -3.01 1.04
C PRO A 591 4.94 -3.01 1.67
N PRO A 592 5.75 -1.95 1.48
CA PRO A 592 5.44 -0.70 0.78
C PRO A 592 5.56 -0.79 -0.75
N PHE A 593 4.71 -0.03 -1.45
CA PHE A 593 4.69 0.09 -2.91
C PHE A 593 5.34 1.39 -3.39
N THR A 594 5.56 2.33 -2.49
CA THR A 594 6.34 3.55 -2.71
C THR A 594 7.78 3.35 -2.26
N LYS A 595 8.74 3.91 -3.02
CA LYS A 595 10.14 3.94 -2.57
C LYS A 595 10.37 5.14 -1.63
N PRO A 596 11.10 4.98 -0.50
CA PRO A 596 11.37 6.08 0.41
C PRO A 596 12.17 7.20 -0.30
N PRO A 597 11.99 8.48 0.07
CA PRO A 597 12.69 9.58 -0.57
C PRO A 597 14.21 9.52 -0.28
N LEU A 598 15.03 9.77 -1.30
CA LEU A 598 16.49 9.78 -1.17
C LEU A 598 17.03 10.94 -0.31
N VAL A 599 16.21 11.98 -0.12
CA VAL A 599 16.51 13.13 0.75
C VAL A 599 15.27 13.46 1.56
N SER A 600 15.38 13.42 2.89
CA SER A 600 14.46 14.14 3.76
C SER A 600 14.67 15.64 3.50
N MET A 601 13.64 16.34 3.02
CA MET A 601 13.69 17.80 2.96
C MET A 601 14.01 18.36 4.37
N GLN A 602 14.78 19.45 4.43
CA GLN A 602 15.15 20.07 5.70
C GLN A 602 13.88 20.36 6.52
N ALA A 603 13.81 19.78 7.72
CA ALA A 603 12.62 19.89 8.56
C ALA A 603 12.40 21.36 8.95
N THR A 604 11.23 21.91 8.59
CA THR A 604 10.78 23.22 9.04
C THR A 604 10.40 23.12 10.51
N ASN A 605 11.41 23.20 11.38
CA ASN A 605 11.32 22.85 12.81
C ASN A 605 10.37 23.74 13.63
N THR A 606 9.72 24.75 13.03
CA THR A 606 8.58 25.44 13.65
C THR A 606 7.35 25.31 12.77
N VAL A 607 6.31 24.67 13.31
CA VAL A 607 4.99 24.53 12.68
C VAL A 607 3.95 25.00 13.68
N MET A 608 2.98 25.78 13.20
CA MET A 608 1.79 26.20 13.95
C MET A 608 0.57 25.61 13.25
N VAL A 609 -0.32 24.98 14.02
CA VAL A 609 -1.60 24.46 13.54
C VAL A 609 -2.71 25.22 14.24
N MET A 610 -3.47 26.00 13.49
CA MET A 610 -4.73 26.58 13.96
C MET A 610 -5.84 25.53 13.85
N THR A 611 -6.80 25.56 14.77
CA THR A 611 -8.01 24.72 14.70
C THR A 611 -9.25 25.61 14.69
N GLU A 612 -10.43 25.05 14.41
CA GLU A 612 -11.68 25.82 14.50
C GLU A 612 -12.09 25.95 15.98
N GLY A 613 -12.25 27.20 16.43
CA GLY A 613 -12.24 27.58 17.84
C GLY A 613 -10.87 28.08 18.31
N GLU A 614 -10.81 28.76 19.46
CA GLU A 614 -9.65 29.57 19.89
C GLU A 614 -8.37 28.78 20.24
N LYS A 615 -8.31 27.48 19.95
CA LYS A 615 -7.18 26.59 20.25
C LYS A 615 -6.18 26.57 19.09
N SER A 616 -5.08 27.30 19.23
CA SER A 616 -3.89 27.12 18.38
C SER A 616 -2.90 26.16 19.03
N TRP A 617 -2.17 25.41 18.20
CA TRP A 617 -1.10 24.51 18.62
C TRP A 617 0.24 24.95 18.02
N VAL A 618 1.30 24.87 18.83
CA VAL A 618 2.68 25.15 18.40
C VAL A 618 3.56 23.92 18.67
N ARG A 619 4.40 23.59 17.70
CA ARG A 619 5.40 22.52 17.80
C ARG A 619 6.74 23.08 18.29
N ILE A 620 7.29 22.50 19.35
CA ILE A 620 8.56 22.95 19.95
C ILE A 620 9.73 22.30 19.22
N GLY A 621 10.44 23.07 18.37
CA GLY A 621 11.35 22.54 17.36
C GLY A 621 12.54 21.70 17.83
N GLN A 622 12.96 21.81 19.10
CA GLN A 622 14.02 20.96 19.66
C GLN A 622 13.50 19.65 20.28
N THR A 623 12.25 19.61 20.75
CA THR A 623 11.66 18.44 21.42
C THR A 623 10.63 17.70 20.56
N LYS A 624 10.24 18.28 19.41
CA LYS A 624 9.14 17.87 18.53
C LYS A 624 7.74 17.85 19.17
N MET A 625 7.63 18.02 20.48
CA MET A 625 6.37 17.98 21.21
C MET A 625 5.43 19.12 20.79
N TRP A 626 4.13 18.84 20.81
CA TRP A 626 3.07 19.83 20.62
C TRP A 626 2.59 20.38 21.94
N LYS A 627 2.17 21.65 21.94
CA LYS A 627 1.58 22.34 23.08
C LYS A 627 0.46 23.26 22.58
N LEU A 628 -0.62 23.38 23.35
CA LEU A 628 -1.58 24.48 23.19
C LEU A 628 -0.84 25.82 23.39
N ALA A 629 -0.95 26.69 22.39
CA ALA A 629 -0.18 27.92 22.31
C ALA A 629 -0.89 29.09 23.01
N THR A 630 -0.16 29.81 23.85
CA THR A 630 -0.65 31.08 24.42
C THR A 630 -0.64 32.20 23.37
N PRO A 631 -1.46 33.26 23.52
CA PRO A 631 -1.46 34.41 22.60
C PRO A 631 -0.09 35.07 22.42
N GLU A 632 0.78 34.95 23.42
CA GLU A 632 2.15 35.47 23.43
C GLU A 632 3.09 34.59 22.60
N GLU A 633 3.02 33.26 22.78
CA GLU A 633 3.77 32.29 21.97
C GLU A 633 3.37 32.35 20.49
N ILE A 634 2.09 32.61 20.19
CA ILE A 634 1.60 32.86 18.82
C ILE A 634 2.27 34.09 18.21
N LYS A 635 2.34 35.22 18.94
CA LYS A 635 3.01 36.45 18.47
C LYS A 635 4.51 36.24 18.23
N GLU A 636 5.18 35.43 19.05
CA GLU A 636 6.61 35.14 18.90
C GLU A 636 6.90 34.18 17.73
N THR A 637 6.10 33.12 17.57
CA THR A 637 6.27 32.18 16.45
C THR A 637 5.93 32.80 15.10
N VAL A 638 4.89 33.64 15.01
CA VAL A 638 4.61 34.43 13.80
C VAL A 638 5.74 35.41 13.45
N ARG A 639 6.48 35.94 14.44
CA ARG A 639 7.70 36.73 14.19
C ARG A 639 8.84 35.88 13.62
N LYS A 640 9.05 34.66 14.15
CA LYS A 640 10.10 33.74 13.67
C LYS A 640 9.83 33.25 12.23
N LEU A 641 8.60 32.84 11.94
CA LEU A 641 8.18 32.42 10.59
C LEU A 641 8.35 33.55 9.54
N LYS A 642 8.05 34.81 9.92
CA LYS A 642 8.33 35.97 9.05
C LYS A 642 9.83 36.22 8.85
N LEU A 643 10.66 35.95 9.86
CA LEU A 643 12.12 36.07 9.76
C LEU A 643 12.73 35.04 8.79
N ASP A 644 12.34 33.76 8.89
CA ASP A 644 12.81 32.73 7.94
C ASP A 644 12.39 33.05 6.50
N SER A 645 11.16 33.54 6.28
CA SER A 645 10.70 33.99 4.96
C SER A 645 11.51 35.16 4.36
N SER A 646 12.25 35.90 5.19
CA SER A 646 13.07 37.04 4.78
C SER A 646 14.50 36.68 4.40
N GLN A 647 14.92 35.42 4.58
CA GLN A 647 16.29 34.95 4.34
C GLN A 647 16.58 34.63 2.86
N MET A 648 16.10 35.48 1.95
CA MET A 648 16.52 35.47 0.54
C MET A 648 17.99 35.87 0.39
N SER A 649 18.60 35.40 -0.71
CA SER A 649 20.04 35.49 -1.03
C SER A 649 20.70 36.83 -0.65
N SER A 650 21.84 36.74 0.03
CA SER A 650 22.68 37.90 0.36
C SER A 650 23.30 38.60 -0.86
N ALA A 651 23.26 37.97 -2.04
CA ALA A 651 23.94 38.46 -3.25
C ALA A 651 23.39 39.77 -3.82
N GLU A 652 22.10 40.09 -3.62
CA GLU A 652 21.46 41.26 -4.27
C GLU A 652 21.40 42.51 -3.39
N LYS A 653 21.68 42.42 -2.08
CA LYS A 653 21.63 43.59 -1.18
C LYS A 653 22.80 44.56 -1.38
N THR A 654 23.89 44.12 -2.00
CA THR A 654 25.07 44.96 -2.28
C THR A 654 24.93 45.77 -3.58
N GLY A 655 24.16 45.30 -4.56
CA GLY A 655 24.05 45.96 -5.88
C GLY A 655 23.22 47.25 -5.84
N VAL A 656 22.05 47.21 -5.19
CA VAL A 656 21.06 48.31 -5.24
C VAL A 656 21.55 49.54 -4.47
N ALA A 657 22.25 49.37 -3.34
CA ALA A 657 22.71 50.47 -2.50
C ALA A 657 23.69 51.41 -3.25
N PHE A 658 24.66 50.85 -3.99
CA PHE A 658 25.60 51.66 -4.77
C PHE A 658 24.96 52.28 -6.01
N ALA A 659 24.01 51.58 -6.66
CA ALA A 659 23.27 52.12 -7.80
C ALA A 659 22.42 53.35 -7.42
N VAL A 660 21.69 53.29 -6.30
CA VAL A 660 20.88 54.42 -5.80
C VAL A 660 21.76 55.60 -5.38
N MET A 661 22.85 55.35 -4.65
CA MET A 661 23.79 56.42 -4.27
C MET A 661 24.45 57.08 -5.51
N GLY A 662 24.83 56.29 -6.51
CA GLY A 662 25.35 56.81 -7.78
C GLY A 662 24.34 57.69 -8.52
N MET A 663 23.08 57.24 -8.63
CA MET A 663 22.00 58.02 -9.24
C MET A 663 21.70 59.31 -8.49
N VAL A 664 21.66 59.29 -7.14
CA VAL A 664 21.44 60.52 -6.34
C VAL A 664 22.59 61.51 -6.53
N VAL A 665 23.85 61.05 -6.55
CA VAL A 665 25.00 61.92 -6.83
C VAL A 665 24.93 62.51 -8.25
N LEU A 666 24.59 61.70 -9.27
CA LEU A 666 24.42 62.19 -10.65
C LEU A 666 23.27 63.20 -10.79
N VAL A 667 22.13 62.97 -10.12
CA VAL A 667 21.00 63.91 -10.12
C VAL A 667 21.36 65.21 -9.39
N VAL A 668 22.07 65.15 -8.25
CA VAL A 668 22.53 66.35 -7.53
C VAL A 668 23.57 67.13 -8.35
N VAL A 669 24.56 66.46 -8.94
CA VAL A 669 25.54 67.10 -9.83
C VAL A 669 24.88 67.70 -11.07
N GLY A 670 23.94 66.98 -11.69
CA GLY A 670 23.14 67.46 -12.82
C GLY A 670 22.30 68.69 -12.46
N ALA A 671 21.59 68.66 -11.34
CA ALA A 671 20.80 69.79 -10.85
C ALA A 671 21.68 71.00 -10.51
N VAL A 672 22.82 70.81 -9.83
CA VAL A 672 23.78 71.88 -9.53
C VAL A 672 24.37 72.48 -10.81
N LEU A 673 24.73 71.66 -11.80
CA LEU A 673 25.21 72.15 -13.10
C LEU A 673 24.12 72.90 -13.88
N LEU A 674 22.88 72.40 -13.90
CA LEU A 674 21.76 73.07 -14.55
C LEU A 674 21.40 74.41 -13.88
N LEU A 675 21.39 74.48 -12.55
CA LEU A 675 21.17 75.71 -11.79
C LEU A 675 22.32 76.71 -11.98
N LYS A 676 23.58 76.23 -12.01
CA LYS A 676 24.76 77.07 -12.26
C LYS A 676 24.85 77.55 -13.71
N ARG A 677 24.27 76.82 -14.68
CA ARG A 677 24.14 77.23 -16.09
C ARG A 677 22.96 78.19 -16.31
N ARG A 678 21.78 77.95 -15.70
CA ARG A 678 20.63 78.89 -15.75
C ARG A 678 20.92 80.23 -15.07
N ARG A 679 21.78 80.29 -14.04
CA ARG A 679 22.22 81.56 -13.42
C ARG A 679 23.23 82.39 -14.24
N ARG A 680 23.57 82.01 -15.48
CA ARG A 680 24.45 82.79 -16.38
C ARG A 680 23.81 83.24 -17.70
N LEU A 681 22.58 82.82 -18.01
CA LEU A 681 21.86 83.21 -19.23
C LEU A 681 20.41 83.54 -18.89
N SER A 682 20.15 84.81 -18.60
CA SER A 682 18.81 85.38 -18.38
C SER A 682 18.79 86.82 -18.91
N GLY A 683 18.56 86.98 -20.21
CA GLY A 683 18.48 88.27 -20.87
C GLY A 683 17.62 88.21 -22.14
N PHE A 684 16.59 89.05 -22.18
CA PHE A 684 15.67 89.31 -23.30
C PHE A 684 14.57 88.27 -23.66
N ARG A 685 13.61 88.78 -24.46
CA ARG A 685 12.27 88.26 -24.81
C ARG A 685 12.31 87.47 -26.15
N THR A 686 11.25 86.92 -26.78
CA THR A 686 9.78 87.17 -26.77
C THR A 686 8.99 86.03 -27.47
N ALA A 687 7.66 85.93 -27.23
CA ALA A 687 6.59 85.44 -28.14
C ALA A 687 6.53 83.94 -28.55
N ARG A 688 5.46 83.41 -29.20
CA ARG A 688 3.96 83.54 -29.10
C ARG A 688 3.29 82.59 -30.13
N GLY A 689 2.26 81.82 -29.73
CA GLY A 689 1.39 80.94 -30.57
C GLY A 689 0.85 79.79 -29.68
N TYR A 690 -0.44 79.44 -29.61
CA TYR A 690 -1.42 78.95 -30.63
C TYR A 690 -0.99 77.63 -31.28
N GLU A 691 -1.86 76.62 -31.46
CA GLU A 691 -3.34 76.65 -31.56
C GLU A 691 -4.06 75.49 -30.79
N GLU A 692 -5.36 75.30 -31.02
CA GLU A 692 -6.34 74.58 -30.17
C GLU A 692 -6.83 73.23 -30.78
N ILE A 693 -7.68 72.46 -30.08
CA ILE A 693 -8.10 71.08 -30.45
C ILE A 693 -9.63 71.00 -30.63
N GLY A 694 -10.14 70.20 -31.59
CA GLY A 694 -11.59 69.94 -31.78
C GLY A 694 -11.91 68.60 -32.49
N GLY A 695 -13.17 68.15 -32.38
CA GLY A 695 -13.68 66.82 -32.79
C GLY A 695 -13.74 65.84 -31.61
N GLU A 696 -14.86 65.37 -31.04
CA GLU A 696 -16.23 65.04 -31.54
C GLU A 696 -16.26 63.84 -32.52
N VAL A 697 -17.21 62.88 -32.47
CA VAL A 697 -18.50 62.80 -31.72
C VAL A 697 -18.97 61.32 -31.48
N GLU A 698 -19.89 61.12 -30.52
CA GLU A 698 -21.12 60.25 -30.46
C GLU A 698 -21.41 59.06 -31.42
N CYS A 699 -22.37 58.14 -31.19
CA CYS A 699 -23.15 57.64 -30.02
C CYS A 699 -23.91 56.32 -30.41
N THR A 700 -24.53 55.63 -29.42
CA THR A 700 -25.70 54.68 -29.40
C THR A 700 -25.49 53.71 -28.21
N GLU A 701 -26.26 53.77 -27.12
CA GLU A 701 -27.67 53.35 -26.90
C GLU A 701 -27.93 51.83 -26.97
N GLY A 702 -28.66 51.19 -26.03
CA GLY A 702 -29.45 51.77 -24.92
C GLY A 702 -29.86 50.78 -23.80
N GLU A 703 -31.00 51.08 -23.14
CA GLU A 703 -31.45 50.53 -21.84
C GLU A 703 -32.57 49.44 -21.95
N ARG A 704 -33.15 48.78 -20.93
CA ARG A 704 -33.03 48.62 -19.44
C ARG A 704 -33.72 47.24 -19.09
N GLU A 705 -34.22 46.79 -17.91
CA GLU A 705 -34.43 47.32 -16.54
C GLU A 705 -34.22 46.25 -15.43
N ALA A 706 -35.26 45.49 -15.05
CA ALA A 706 -35.34 44.48 -13.96
C ALA A 706 -36.46 43.44 -14.31
N ASP A 707 -36.88 42.43 -13.52
CA ASP A 707 -36.72 42.14 -12.08
C ASP A 707 -36.92 40.62 -11.73
N ARG A 708 -36.64 40.27 -10.46
CA ARG A 708 -36.99 39.12 -9.58
C ARG A 708 -37.69 37.80 -10.00
N GLU A 709 -37.16 36.73 -9.37
CA GLU A 709 -37.80 35.66 -8.55
C GLU A 709 -39.15 35.00 -8.97
N THR A 710 -39.17 33.65 -9.14
CA THR A 710 -39.78 32.75 -8.13
C THR A 710 -39.46 31.23 -8.30
N GLU A 711 -39.84 30.50 -7.24
CA GLU A 711 -39.63 29.10 -6.85
C GLU A 711 -40.48 28.00 -7.56
N GLN A 712 -40.22 26.72 -7.18
CA GLN A 712 -41.17 25.58 -7.09
C GLN A 712 -41.71 24.90 -8.39
N VAL A 713 -42.12 23.61 -8.42
CA VAL A 713 -41.75 22.38 -7.64
C VAL A 713 -42.23 21.10 -8.39
N GLU A 714 -41.74 19.92 -7.98
CA GLU A 714 -42.21 18.54 -8.25
C GLU A 714 -42.56 18.03 -9.68
N ALA A 715 -41.82 17.00 -10.10
CA ALA A 715 -42.36 15.74 -10.62
C ALA A 715 -41.35 14.59 -10.36
#